data_AF-A0A1Q9DVV4-F1
#
_entry.id   AF-A0A1Q9DVV4-F1
#
_cell.length_a   1.000
_cell.length_b   1.000
_cell.length_c   1.000
_cell.angle_alpha   90.00
_cell.angle_beta   90.00
_cell.angle_gamma   90.00
#
_symmetry.space_group_name_H-M   'P 1'
#
loop_
_entity.id
_entity.type
_entity.pdbx_description
1 polymer ?
#
loop_
_entity_poly.entity_id
_entity_poly.type
_entity_poly.pdbx_seq_one_letter_code
_entity_poly.pdbx_strand_id
1 'polypeptide(L)'
;MAEPAAKKQKTEEGAAEAEEKKEEPEEEVEKDAVALKGAKLKDKITFLTQDTTLNVVLSSNSSLLLPLSDGGVRHLLAGARSNVGLKAGRYMFEAKIVEQVSRAEESNKPHPKFVFRVGFSTAASSPLMGNDETSVCFDMEGFMMHNKEKTSLGMGARYGKGSIVAVVLNLEKGSPNHNTISLFRDGKRVTKPQALPSALQGKPLYPTVTYRNLAVALCFGPQPQAPLPFTCHMPQNATTAQASLQEAEKETEYEVLFPICLPDQGGFDWLDSFKKKNPKYTEISDRMLLDWAEKSGIYAPKGVGSNDKPDLRFGIPEMDDMSIRRMIQSVAPLQKRNYIVMEVRGNLIKETRADALSTYFDSCYKKVAKVVVGEASKDFVKMSQELMLAEKQEQSDKEFKMKKEEAARKKAAEKKMKEIEKAKKKAEKERQKKLEEMKKAAEKAKKEAERKKAEAEGKEVPEEEEEEKDVEMDEEEEEEEEEAEEVDEEPPKAELTPEEKKMKFRKTALPDVASSLLNRCFTKFTVPDLEEGFDDIAYEWSQGGKAVDYVSKWIKEKKLTSRVEDLTPSTWFKTKAAAWQKVLSHWQAKVPEYKSKLVKKAQAKQAKENKKKMAEAKAAAEKAKKEAEKAEAKEEEKDEDVKEEEEKAEAMEVDEEEEEEEEEADFEGVDIFGVEEVDDIGGGTPLYKEFAHEDWALMSLSFELHLMAHAFKKDCDDPDRKGIVLEHLAFYYQKYYGKQLNLKSYGIENEAQLVDLAKDCVFINKDKVLESLLDEEIEYPQVFVKIAEEGRRHRALLVDMGDESAKLKITHAVSSHHKGGKDSGKGMGMKGHSKGYGKGIMPVGPIGMGPMQQGMGGAPMGMAPMGNMGKGKDFGKGYGHMPFGKGGKGWKGK
;
A
#
# COMPACT_ATOMS: atom_id res chain seq x y z
N MET A 1 6.82 -81.37 -53.03
CA MET A 1 5.69 -80.77 -52.31
C MET A 1 4.47 -80.89 -53.21
N ALA A 2 3.46 -81.59 -52.72
CA ALA A 2 2.17 -81.79 -53.37
C ALA A 2 1.26 -80.57 -53.14
N GLU A 3 0.37 -80.31 -54.09
CA GLU A 3 -0.87 -79.55 -53.88
C GLU A 3 -1.77 -80.27 -52.84
N PRO A 4 -2.71 -79.60 -52.13
CA PRO A 4 -3.83 -78.94 -52.80
C PRO A 4 -4.48 -77.72 -52.09
N ALA A 5 -5.47 -77.17 -52.78
CA ALA A 5 -6.40 -76.13 -52.38
C ALA A 5 -7.62 -76.65 -51.57
N ALA A 6 -8.32 -75.68 -50.97
CA ALA A 6 -9.77 -75.60 -50.68
C ALA A 6 -10.36 -76.00 -49.30
N LYS A 7 -11.05 -74.97 -48.73
CA LYS A 7 -12.43 -74.94 -48.16
C LYS A 7 -12.75 -75.33 -46.70
N LYS A 8 -13.35 -74.32 -46.04
CA LYS A 8 -14.56 -74.28 -45.16
C LYS A 8 -14.55 -74.89 -43.75
N GLN A 9 -14.90 -74.05 -42.76
CA GLN A 9 -15.96 -74.19 -41.72
C GLN A 9 -15.94 -72.89 -40.85
N LYS A 10 -16.96 -72.01 -40.75
CA LYS A 10 -18.28 -72.09 -40.05
C LYS A 10 -18.15 -72.69 -38.64
N THR A 11 -18.47 -72.00 -37.54
CA THR A 11 -19.84 -71.71 -37.01
C THR A 11 -19.79 -70.57 -35.96
N GLU A 12 -20.72 -69.60 -35.96
CA GLU A 12 -21.95 -69.46 -35.10
C GLU A 12 -21.62 -69.32 -33.59
N GLU A 13 -22.25 -68.49 -32.75
CA GLU A 13 -23.36 -67.53 -32.78
C GLU A 13 -23.35 -66.82 -31.40
N GLY A 14 -23.90 -65.61 -31.27
CA GLY A 14 -24.06 -64.97 -29.95
C GLY A 14 -24.29 -63.48 -30.04
N ALA A 15 -25.51 -63.09 -30.40
CA ALA A 15 -26.00 -61.73 -30.49
C ALA A 15 -26.03 -61.01 -29.13
N ALA A 16 -25.66 -59.72 -29.14
CA ALA A 16 -26.25 -58.71 -28.28
C ALA A 16 -26.19 -57.37 -29.04
N GLU A 17 -27.29 -57.03 -29.71
CA GLU A 17 -27.57 -55.70 -30.23
C GLU A 17 -27.53 -54.71 -29.06
N ALA A 18 -26.61 -53.74 -29.11
CA ALA A 18 -26.73 -52.54 -28.33
C ALA A 18 -27.70 -51.61 -29.09
N GLU A 19 -28.98 -51.68 -28.72
CA GLU A 19 -29.98 -50.67 -29.10
C GLU A 19 -29.43 -49.28 -28.77
N GLU A 20 -29.15 -48.49 -29.81
CA GLU A 20 -29.23 -47.04 -29.71
C GLU A 20 -30.67 -46.70 -29.34
N LYS A 21 -30.92 -46.53 -28.03
CA LYS A 21 -32.09 -45.80 -27.54
C LYS A 21 -32.09 -44.43 -28.21
N LYS A 22 -32.91 -44.28 -29.23
CA LYS A 22 -33.49 -42.98 -29.58
C LYS A 22 -34.12 -42.46 -28.29
N GLU A 23 -33.51 -41.46 -27.67
CA GLU A 23 -34.21 -40.62 -26.70
C GLU A 23 -35.46 -40.10 -27.40
N GLU A 24 -36.63 -40.57 -26.93
CA GLU A 24 -37.89 -39.93 -27.27
C GLU A 24 -37.78 -38.43 -26.92
N PRO A 25 -38.25 -37.52 -27.79
CA PRO A 25 -38.22 -36.10 -27.46
C PRO A 25 -38.97 -35.88 -26.14
N GLU A 26 -38.28 -35.40 -25.10
CA GLU A 26 -38.92 -34.97 -23.85
C GLU A 26 -40.11 -34.06 -24.23
N GLU A 27 -41.33 -34.44 -23.85
CA GLU A 27 -42.56 -33.70 -24.17
C GLU A 27 -42.41 -32.25 -23.69
N GLU A 28 -42.72 -31.29 -24.56
CA GLU A 28 -42.51 -29.87 -24.26
C GLU A 28 -43.39 -29.44 -23.07
N VAL A 29 -42.74 -28.98 -22.00
CA VAL A 29 -43.40 -28.69 -20.71
C VAL A 29 -44.23 -27.40 -20.76
N GLU A 30 -43.98 -26.53 -21.75
CA GLU A 30 -44.71 -25.28 -21.96
C GLU A 30 -45.85 -25.44 -22.97
N LYS A 31 -47.07 -25.08 -22.57
CA LYS A 31 -48.27 -25.07 -23.44
C LYS A 31 -48.39 -23.74 -24.22
N ASP A 32 -49.28 -23.63 -25.21
CA ASP A 32 -49.52 -22.33 -25.86
C ASP A 32 -49.90 -21.23 -24.86
N ALA A 33 -49.29 -20.04 -24.99
CA ALA A 33 -49.63 -18.88 -24.19
C ALA A 33 -51.07 -18.40 -24.46
N VAL A 34 -51.76 -17.92 -23.44
CA VAL A 34 -53.13 -17.38 -23.60
C VAL A 34 -53.10 -16.19 -24.55
N ALA A 35 -54.10 -16.11 -25.45
CA ALA A 35 -54.24 -15.01 -26.38
C ALA A 35 -54.32 -13.65 -25.66
N LEU A 36 -53.56 -12.68 -26.17
CA LEU A 36 -53.50 -11.32 -25.61
C LEU A 36 -54.86 -10.62 -25.75
N LYS A 37 -55.35 -10.05 -24.65
CA LYS A 37 -56.58 -9.25 -24.61
C LYS A 37 -56.24 -7.81 -24.20
N GLY A 38 -56.72 -6.83 -24.96
CA GLY A 38 -56.53 -5.40 -24.69
C GLY A 38 -55.64 -4.67 -25.71
N ALA A 39 -55.38 -3.40 -25.45
CA ALA A 39 -54.59 -2.55 -26.33
C ALA A 39 -53.10 -2.93 -26.29
N LYS A 40 -52.49 -3.11 -27.47
CA LYS A 40 -51.05 -3.35 -27.62
C LYS A 40 -50.25 -2.07 -27.36
N LEU A 41 -48.99 -2.22 -26.95
CA LEU A 41 -48.01 -1.13 -26.92
C LEU A 41 -47.87 -0.51 -28.33
N LYS A 42 -47.92 0.83 -28.40
CA LYS A 42 -47.71 1.57 -29.64
C LYS A 42 -46.24 1.91 -29.85
N ASP A 43 -45.52 2.16 -28.76
CA ASP A 43 -44.12 2.53 -28.80
C ASP A 43 -43.23 1.35 -29.18
N LYS A 44 -42.21 1.64 -29.99
CA LYS A 44 -41.19 0.66 -30.36
C LYS A 44 -40.29 0.40 -29.15
N ILE A 45 -40.02 -0.87 -28.88
CA ILE A 45 -39.08 -1.26 -27.84
C ILE A 45 -37.66 -0.88 -28.27
N THR A 46 -36.96 -0.14 -27.41
CA THR A 46 -35.61 0.39 -27.64
C THR A 46 -34.81 0.36 -26.33
N PHE A 47 -33.52 0.65 -26.43
CA PHE A 47 -32.67 0.96 -25.29
C PHE A 47 -32.68 2.47 -25.07
N LEU A 48 -32.95 2.91 -23.84
CA LEU A 48 -32.76 4.31 -23.46
C LEU A 48 -31.29 4.53 -23.15
N THR A 49 -30.76 5.70 -23.50
CA THR A 49 -29.36 6.04 -23.20
C THR A 49 -29.05 5.84 -21.72
N GLN A 50 -29.92 6.30 -20.81
CA GLN A 50 -29.75 6.11 -19.35
C GLN A 50 -29.69 4.63 -18.89
N ASP A 51 -30.23 3.71 -19.68
CA ASP A 51 -30.29 2.27 -19.39
C ASP A 51 -29.16 1.49 -20.08
N THR A 52 -28.12 2.19 -20.53
CA THR A 52 -26.91 1.62 -21.12
C THR A 52 -25.67 2.04 -20.36
N THR A 53 -24.65 1.18 -20.33
CA THR A 53 -23.30 1.58 -19.89
C THR A 53 -22.64 2.49 -20.92
N LEU A 54 -21.65 3.29 -20.50
CA LEU A 54 -21.02 4.31 -21.34
C LEU A 54 -20.26 3.74 -22.56
N ASN A 55 -19.91 2.46 -22.54
CA ASN A 55 -19.21 1.77 -23.63
C ASN A 55 -20.15 1.08 -24.62
N VAL A 56 -21.47 1.30 -24.55
CA VAL A 56 -22.44 0.83 -25.55
C VAL A 56 -22.59 1.85 -26.67
N VAL A 57 -22.48 1.39 -27.91
CA VAL A 57 -22.87 2.14 -29.10
C VAL A 57 -24.12 1.51 -29.69
N LEU A 58 -25.18 2.30 -29.78
CA LEU A 58 -26.45 1.89 -30.37
C LEU A 58 -26.43 2.17 -31.88
N SER A 59 -26.84 1.19 -32.68
CA SER A 59 -27.18 1.41 -34.08
C SER A 59 -28.40 2.35 -34.21
N SER A 60 -28.51 3.07 -35.32
CA SER A 60 -29.59 4.03 -35.61
C SER A 60 -31.01 3.45 -35.53
N ASN A 61 -31.15 2.13 -35.68
CA ASN A 61 -32.42 1.42 -35.55
C ASN A 61 -32.64 0.72 -34.19
N SER A 62 -31.72 0.90 -33.24
CA SER A 62 -31.68 0.31 -31.89
C SER A 62 -31.73 -1.22 -31.82
N SER A 63 -31.52 -1.92 -32.94
CA SER A 63 -31.57 -3.38 -32.98
C SER A 63 -30.19 -4.05 -32.87
N LEU A 64 -29.11 -3.29 -33.03
CA LEU A 64 -27.74 -3.76 -32.96
C LEU A 64 -26.97 -2.97 -31.89
N LEU A 65 -26.33 -3.69 -31.00
CA LEU A 65 -25.48 -3.19 -29.92
C LEU A 65 -24.02 -3.48 -30.26
N LEU A 66 -23.18 -2.45 -30.24
CA LEU A 66 -21.75 -2.54 -30.47
C LEU A 66 -20.98 -2.09 -29.21
N PRO A 67 -19.89 -2.77 -28.82
CA PRO A 67 -19.06 -2.34 -27.71
C PRO A 67 -18.00 -1.36 -28.21
N LEU A 68 -17.70 -0.33 -27.41
CA LEU A 68 -16.45 0.41 -27.60
C LEU A 68 -15.27 -0.55 -27.40
N SER A 69 -14.40 -0.59 -28.42
CA SER A 69 -13.34 -1.60 -28.53
C SER A 69 -11.93 -1.00 -28.48
N ASP A 70 -11.83 0.29 -28.16
CA ASP A 70 -10.54 1.01 -28.09
C ASP A 70 -10.02 1.08 -26.65
N GLY A 71 -8.70 1.19 -26.48
CA GLY A 71 -8.05 1.36 -25.17
C GLY A 71 -8.54 0.39 -24.07
N GLY A 72 -8.59 0.86 -22.82
CA GLY A 72 -8.99 0.06 -21.66
C GLY A 72 -10.46 -0.38 -21.64
N VAL A 73 -11.39 0.36 -22.26
CA VAL A 73 -12.84 0.07 -22.13
C VAL A 73 -13.24 -1.26 -22.75
N ARG A 74 -12.43 -1.83 -23.66
CA ARG A 74 -12.63 -3.19 -24.21
C ARG A 74 -12.62 -4.29 -23.14
N HIS A 75 -11.96 -4.03 -22.00
CA HIS A 75 -11.90 -4.96 -20.89
C HIS A 75 -13.15 -4.89 -20.01
N LEU A 76 -13.94 -3.82 -20.10
CA LEU A 76 -15.16 -3.65 -19.33
C LEU A 76 -16.35 -4.36 -19.99
N LEU A 77 -17.29 -4.85 -19.16
CA LEU A 77 -18.58 -5.31 -19.64
C LEU A 77 -19.41 -4.13 -20.12
N ALA A 78 -20.06 -4.28 -21.27
CA ALA A 78 -21.10 -3.40 -21.76
C ALA A 78 -22.47 -3.97 -21.37
N GLY A 79 -23.45 -3.12 -21.07
CA GLY A 79 -24.79 -3.56 -20.68
C GLY A 79 -25.89 -2.64 -21.20
N ALA A 80 -27.02 -3.22 -21.59
CA ALA A 80 -28.17 -2.48 -22.09
C ALA A 80 -29.49 -3.12 -21.61
N ARG A 81 -30.39 -2.29 -21.08
CA ARG A 81 -31.74 -2.69 -20.65
C ARG A 81 -32.79 -2.00 -21.54
N SER A 82 -33.78 -2.77 -21.97
CA SER A 82 -34.87 -2.25 -22.79
C SER A 82 -35.81 -1.34 -21.99
N ASN A 83 -36.54 -0.46 -22.68
CA ASN A 83 -37.49 0.48 -22.07
C ASN A 83 -38.84 -0.14 -21.69
N VAL A 84 -39.05 -1.44 -21.93
CA VAL A 84 -40.32 -2.12 -21.64
C VAL A 84 -40.12 -3.27 -20.69
N GLY A 85 -40.81 -3.20 -19.54
CA GLY A 85 -40.80 -4.24 -18.51
C GLY A 85 -42.08 -5.07 -18.55
N LEU A 86 -41.96 -6.38 -18.38
CA LEU A 86 -43.08 -7.31 -18.39
C LEU A 86 -43.54 -7.62 -16.97
N LYS A 87 -44.85 -7.60 -16.72
CA LYS A 87 -45.46 -7.81 -15.39
C LYS A 87 -46.30 -9.07 -15.28
N ALA A 88 -46.79 -9.59 -16.41
CA ALA A 88 -47.67 -10.74 -16.47
C ALA A 88 -47.62 -11.37 -17.86
N GLY A 89 -48.07 -12.63 -17.97
CA GLY A 89 -48.13 -13.37 -19.24
C GLY A 89 -46.83 -14.09 -19.56
N ARG A 90 -46.77 -14.72 -20.74
CA ARG A 90 -45.61 -15.49 -21.19
C ARG A 90 -44.98 -14.86 -22.42
N TYR A 91 -43.71 -14.49 -22.28
CA TYR A 91 -43.01 -13.70 -23.28
C TYR A 91 -41.63 -14.25 -23.56
N MET A 92 -41.14 -14.01 -24.78
CA MET A 92 -39.77 -14.31 -25.18
C MET A 92 -39.14 -13.14 -25.92
N PHE A 93 -37.85 -12.91 -25.72
CA PHE A 93 -37.07 -12.06 -26.63
C PHE A 93 -35.83 -12.83 -27.10
N GLU A 94 -35.34 -12.47 -28.28
CA GLU A 94 -34.22 -13.15 -28.88
C GLU A 94 -33.00 -12.23 -28.96
N ALA A 95 -31.82 -12.83 -28.78
CA ALA A 95 -30.54 -12.21 -29.02
C ALA A 95 -29.71 -13.07 -29.96
N LYS A 96 -28.99 -12.43 -30.88
CA LYS A 96 -28.06 -13.09 -31.79
C LYS A 96 -26.69 -12.45 -31.68
N ILE A 97 -25.68 -13.27 -31.44
CA ILE A 97 -24.28 -12.84 -31.49
C ILE A 97 -23.87 -12.75 -32.96
N VAL A 98 -23.76 -11.51 -33.47
CA VAL A 98 -23.45 -11.21 -34.88
C VAL A 98 -21.95 -11.33 -35.13
N GLU A 99 -21.16 -10.74 -34.24
CA GLU A 99 -19.71 -10.64 -34.39
C GLU A 99 -18.99 -10.83 -33.06
N GLN A 100 -17.81 -11.45 -33.13
CA GLN A 100 -16.82 -11.48 -32.06
C GLN A 100 -15.72 -10.49 -32.44
N VAL A 101 -15.60 -9.41 -31.67
CA VAL A 101 -14.68 -8.30 -31.94
C VAL A 101 -13.38 -8.58 -31.20
N SER A 102 -12.37 -9.15 -31.87
CA SER A 102 -11.06 -9.44 -31.28
C SER A 102 -9.94 -8.69 -32.01
N ARG A 103 -8.88 -8.31 -31.29
CA ARG A 103 -7.66 -7.68 -31.83
C ARG A 103 -6.42 -8.51 -31.48
N ALA A 104 -5.40 -8.45 -32.34
CA ALA A 104 -4.31 -9.42 -32.43
C ALA A 104 -3.27 -9.40 -31.28
N GLU A 105 -3.27 -8.39 -30.40
CA GLU A 105 -2.32 -8.27 -29.29
C GLU A 105 -3.04 -8.44 -27.95
N GLU A 106 -3.15 -9.68 -27.46
CA GLU A 106 -3.85 -9.97 -26.19
C GLU A 106 -2.94 -10.73 -25.23
N SER A 107 -2.77 -10.17 -24.02
CA SER A 107 -2.00 -10.76 -22.91
C SER A 107 -2.55 -12.12 -22.45
N ASN A 108 -1.66 -13.00 -21.96
CA ASN A 108 -1.95 -14.33 -21.39
C ASN A 108 -2.73 -14.32 -20.05
N LYS A 109 -3.57 -13.31 -19.78
CA LYS A 109 -4.29 -13.17 -18.51
C LYS A 109 -5.60 -13.97 -18.47
N PRO A 110 -6.07 -14.41 -17.28
CA PRO A 110 -7.13 -15.43 -17.12
C PRO A 110 -8.59 -14.91 -17.21
N HIS A 111 -8.85 -13.72 -17.77
CA HIS A 111 -10.23 -13.22 -17.86
C HIS A 111 -10.94 -13.66 -19.16
N PRO A 112 -12.26 -13.93 -19.15
CA PRO A 112 -12.98 -14.35 -20.34
C PRO A 112 -12.93 -13.28 -21.44
N LYS A 113 -12.43 -13.67 -22.62
CA LYS A 113 -12.25 -12.79 -23.79
C LYS A 113 -13.58 -12.25 -24.33
N PHE A 114 -14.55 -13.14 -24.39
CA PHE A 114 -15.93 -12.85 -24.79
C PHE A 114 -16.84 -13.20 -23.63
N VAL A 115 -17.82 -12.34 -23.38
CA VAL A 115 -18.88 -12.58 -22.41
C VAL A 115 -20.19 -12.21 -23.08
N PHE A 116 -21.19 -13.05 -22.95
CA PHE A 116 -22.57 -12.71 -23.27
C PHE A 116 -23.48 -13.23 -22.17
N ARG A 117 -24.33 -12.35 -21.65
CA ARG A 117 -25.34 -12.63 -20.65
C ARG A 117 -26.66 -12.10 -21.17
N VAL A 118 -27.69 -12.93 -21.17
CA VAL A 118 -29.03 -12.58 -21.64
C VAL A 118 -30.05 -12.94 -20.57
N GLY A 119 -30.96 -12.03 -20.26
CA GLY A 119 -31.90 -12.24 -19.17
C GLY A 119 -32.80 -11.06 -18.88
N PHE A 120 -33.17 -10.93 -17.62
CA PHE A 120 -34.10 -9.91 -17.16
C PHE A 120 -33.57 -9.21 -15.91
N SER A 121 -33.89 -7.92 -15.79
CA SER A 121 -33.57 -7.11 -14.63
C SER A 121 -34.71 -6.18 -14.26
N THR A 122 -34.77 -5.74 -13.01
CA THR A 122 -35.69 -4.67 -12.60
C THR A 122 -35.19 -3.29 -13.07
N ALA A 123 -36.05 -2.27 -13.03
CA ALA A 123 -35.67 -0.89 -13.40
C ALA A 123 -34.56 -0.28 -12.51
N ALA A 124 -34.47 -0.70 -11.25
CA ALA A 124 -33.43 -0.24 -10.33
C ALA A 124 -32.09 -0.97 -10.49
N SER A 125 -32.03 -2.00 -11.34
CA SER A 125 -30.85 -2.85 -11.50
C SER A 125 -29.72 -2.15 -12.27
N SER A 126 -28.48 -2.56 -12.06
CA SER A 126 -27.40 -2.28 -13.00
C SER A 126 -27.64 -3.02 -14.32
N PRO A 127 -27.35 -2.43 -15.50
CA PRO A 127 -27.36 -3.17 -16.76
C PRO A 127 -26.26 -4.25 -16.85
N LEU A 128 -25.36 -4.32 -15.86
CA LEU A 128 -24.35 -5.39 -15.71
C LEU A 128 -24.91 -6.54 -14.85
N MET A 129 -25.68 -7.43 -15.50
CA MET A 129 -26.46 -8.48 -14.83
C MET A 129 -25.62 -9.53 -14.11
N GLY A 130 -26.24 -10.15 -13.09
CA GLY A 130 -25.71 -11.29 -12.34
C GLY A 130 -24.89 -10.92 -11.11
N ASN A 131 -24.67 -9.63 -10.85
CA ASN A 131 -23.87 -9.14 -9.72
C ASN A 131 -24.69 -8.79 -8.47
N ASP A 132 -26.02 -8.73 -8.58
CA ASP A 132 -26.95 -8.33 -7.53
C ASP A 132 -28.25 -9.15 -7.58
N GLU A 133 -29.11 -8.96 -6.59
CA GLU A 133 -30.41 -9.64 -6.47
C GLU A 133 -31.48 -9.11 -7.43
N THR A 134 -31.19 -8.03 -8.15
CA THR A 134 -32.16 -7.30 -8.99
C THR A 134 -32.14 -7.72 -10.45
N SER A 135 -31.33 -8.73 -10.79
CA SER A 135 -31.20 -9.33 -12.12
C SER A 135 -31.05 -10.85 -12.09
N VAL A 136 -31.40 -11.50 -13.20
CA VAL A 136 -31.17 -12.92 -13.46
C VAL A 136 -30.82 -13.09 -14.94
N CYS A 137 -29.79 -13.89 -15.24
CA CYS A 137 -29.35 -14.07 -16.61
C CYS A 137 -28.73 -15.45 -16.88
N PHE A 138 -28.70 -15.83 -18.15
CA PHE A 138 -27.94 -16.96 -18.66
C PHE A 138 -26.66 -16.48 -19.34
N ASP A 139 -25.52 -17.03 -18.95
CA ASP A 139 -24.21 -16.78 -19.51
C ASP A 139 -23.87 -17.75 -20.65
N MET A 140 -23.09 -17.29 -21.63
CA MET A 140 -22.67 -18.08 -22.79
C MET A 140 -21.89 -19.36 -22.44
N GLU A 141 -21.27 -19.43 -21.27
CA GLU A 141 -20.57 -20.62 -20.78
C GLU A 141 -21.51 -21.70 -20.20
N GLY A 142 -22.83 -21.44 -20.17
CA GLY A 142 -23.86 -22.38 -19.72
C GLY A 142 -24.20 -22.26 -18.22
N PHE A 143 -24.06 -21.06 -17.66
CA PHE A 143 -24.41 -20.79 -16.26
C PHE A 143 -25.66 -19.90 -16.17
N MET A 144 -26.51 -20.16 -15.18
CA MET A 144 -27.47 -19.19 -14.67
C MET A 144 -26.77 -18.35 -13.60
N MET A 145 -26.92 -17.03 -13.65
CA MET A 145 -26.31 -16.12 -12.68
C MET A 145 -27.34 -15.21 -12.02
N HIS A 146 -27.22 -15.11 -10.70
CA HIS A 146 -28.03 -14.26 -9.83
C HIS A 146 -27.23 -13.96 -8.56
N ASN A 147 -27.21 -12.70 -8.09
CA ASN A 147 -26.54 -12.31 -6.84
C ASN A 147 -25.10 -12.83 -6.67
N LYS A 148 -24.28 -12.76 -7.73
CA LYS A 148 -22.90 -13.28 -7.83
C LYS A 148 -22.77 -14.81 -7.77
N GLU A 149 -23.86 -15.55 -7.61
CA GLU A 149 -23.87 -17.00 -7.66
C GLU A 149 -23.96 -17.48 -9.11
N LYS A 150 -23.30 -18.60 -9.39
CA LYS A 150 -23.28 -19.26 -10.70
C LYS A 150 -23.80 -20.69 -10.55
N THR A 151 -24.92 -20.98 -11.19
CA THR A 151 -25.51 -22.32 -11.24
C THR A 151 -25.24 -22.94 -12.60
N SER A 152 -24.52 -24.06 -12.64
CA SER A 152 -24.22 -24.78 -13.89
C SER A 152 -25.49 -25.43 -14.45
N LEU A 153 -25.79 -25.18 -15.72
CA LEU A 153 -26.90 -25.79 -16.44
C LEU A 153 -26.44 -26.88 -17.43
N GLY A 154 -25.16 -27.25 -17.36
CA GLY A 154 -24.54 -28.25 -18.23
C GLY A 154 -24.07 -27.71 -19.59
N MET A 155 -23.29 -28.53 -20.31
CA MET A 155 -22.67 -28.11 -21.58
C MET A 155 -23.68 -27.80 -22.69
N GLY A 156 -24.88 -28.39 -22.63
CA GLY A 156 -25.96 -28.13 -23.58
C GLY A 156 -26.37 -26.65 -23.62
N ALA A 157 -26.37 -25.99 -22.46
CA ALA A 157 -26.75 -24.58 -22.25
C ALA A 157 -25.78 -23.55 -22.84
N ARG A 158 -24.63 -23.98 -23.36
CA ARG A 158 -23.65 -23.11 -24.01
C ARG A 158 -24.14 -22.60 -25.35
N TYR A 159 -23.75 -21.39 -25.72
CA TYR A 159 -24.07 -20.81 -27.01
C TYR A 159 -22.97 -19.83 -27.46
N GLY A 160 -22.94 -19.48 -28.74
CA GLY A 160 -21.86 -18.67 -29.32
C GLY A 160 -22.27 -17.90 -30.56
N LYS A 161 -21.27 -17.43 -31.31
CA LYS A 161 -21.47 -16.64 -32.53
C LYS A 161 -22.38 -17.39 -33.51
N GLY A 162 -23.37 -16.68 -34.05
CA GLY A 162 -24.32 -17.22 -35.03
C GLY A 162 -25.59 -17.83 -34.43
N SER A 163 -25.55 -18.31 -33.19
CA SER A 163 -26.74 -18.84 -32.50
C SER A 163 -27.75 -17.75 -32.18
N ILE A 164 -29.04 -18.06 -32.32
CA ILE A 164 -30.15 -17.25 -31.84
C ILE A 164 -30.57 -17.82 -30.48
N VAL A 165 -30.39 -17.05 -29.42
CA VAL A 165 -30.84 -17.43 -28.08
C VAL A 165 -32.13 -16.71 -27.75
N ALA A 166 -33.15 -17.46 -27.34
CA ALA A 166 -34.40 -16.91 -26.85
C ALA A 166 -34.52 -17.13 -25.35
N VAL A 167 -34.82 -16.08 -24.60
CA VAL A 167 -35.10 -16.18 -23.17
C VAL A 167 -36.59 -16.07 -22.96
N VAL A 168 -37.19 -17.14 -22.45
CA VAL A 168 -38.62 -17.21 -22.13
C VAL A 168 -38.83 -16.86 -20.67
N LEU A 169 -39.70 -15.89 -20.42
CA LEU A 169 -40.16 -15.48 -19.11
C LEU A 169 -41.65 -15.85 -18.95
N ASN A 170 -41.95 -16.67 -17.96
CA ASN A 170 -43.31 -17.16 -17.71
C ASN A 170 -43.87 -16.54 -16.41
N LEU A 171 -44.70 -15.52 -16.56
CA LEU A 171 -45.47 -14.85 -15.51
C LEU A 171 -46.98 -15.09 -15.68
N GLU A 172 -47.36 -16.16 -16.38
CA GLU A 172 -48.76 -16.47 -16.67
C GLU A 172 -49.42 -17.18 -15.49
N LYS A 173 -50.36 -16.48 -14.84
CA LYS A 173 -51.11 -17.04 -13.69
C LYS A 173 -51.89 -18.28 -14.14
N GLY A 174 -51.68 -19.39 -13.45
CA GLY A 174 -52.32 -20.68 -13.77
C GLY A 174 -51.50 -21.57 -14.71
N SER A 175 -50.35 -21.11 -15.22
CA SER A 175 -49.38 -22.00 -15.87
C SER A 175 -48.71 -22.91 -14.82
N PRO A 176 -48.46 -24.20 -15.13
CA PRO A 176 -47.69 -25.08 -14.25
C PRO A 176 -46.26 -24.57 -13.98
N ASN A 177 -45.72 -23.76 -14.89
CA ASN A 177 -44.38 -23.16 -14.79
C ASN A 177 -44.45 -21.65 -14.46
N HIS A 178 -45.47 -21.21 -13.73
CA HIS A 178 -45.58 -19.81 -13.29
C HIS A 178 -44.35 -19.38 -12.47
N ASN A 179 -43.86 -18.17 -12.71
CA ASN A 179 -42.62 -17.61 -12.14
C ASN A 179 -41.36 -18.39 -12.53
N THR A 180 -41.19 -18.70 -13.81
CA THR A 180 -39.98 -19.36 -14.31
C THR A 180 -39.32 -18.60 -15.46
N ILE A 181 -38.04 -18.90 -15.67
CA ILE A 181 -37.23 -18.44 -16.80
C ILE A 181 -36.57 -19.64 -17.49
N SER A 182 -36.50 -19.64 -18.81
CA SER A 182 -35.81 -20.71 -19.56
C SER A 182 -35.09 -20.19 -20.80
N LEU A 183 -34.11 -20.96 -21.25
CA LEU A 183 -33.26 -20.65 -22.39
C LEU A 183 -33.53 -21.62 -23.54
N PHE A 184 -33.70 -21.05 -24.72
CA PHE A 184 -33.81 -21.75 -25.99
C PHE A 184 -32.68 -21.29 -26.92
N ARG A 185 -32.22 -22.19 -27.79
CA ARG A 185 -31.21 -21.94 -28.79
C ARG A 185 -31.72 -22.45 -30.13
N ASP A 186 -31.77 -21.56 -31.12
CA ASP A 186 -32.24 -21.84 -32.48
C ASP A 186 -33.61 -22.53 -32.50
N GLY A 187 -34.54 -22.04 -31.65
CA GLY A 187 -35.91 -22.54 -31.51
C GLY A 187 -36.07 -23.79 -30.65
N LYS A 188 -34.97 -24.41 -30.19
CA LYS A 188 -34.99 -25.63 -29.37
C LYS A 188 -34.72 -25.34 -27.90
N ARG A 189 -35.43 -26.03 -27.01
CA ARG A 189 -35.22 -25.93 -25.55
C ARG A 189 -33.82 -26.41 -25.20
N VAL A 190 -33.16 -25.68 -24.30
CA VAL A 190 -31.82 -26.03 -23.82
C VAL A 190 -31.78 -26.17 -22.29
N THR A 191 -32.68 -25.48 -21.60
CA THR A 191 -32.79 -25.58 -20.14
C THR A 191 -34.22 -25.96 -19.76
N LYS A 192 -34.36 -26.77 -18.70
CA LYS A 192 -35.63 -26.93 -17.99
C LYS A 192 -36.05 -25.57 -17.41
N PRO A 193 -37.36 -25.31 -17.19
CA PRO A 193 -37.81 -24.09 -16.51
C PRO A 193 -37.09 -23.90 -15.18
N GLN A 194 -36.41 -22.77 -15.01
CA GLN A 194 -35.71 -22.41 -13.77
C GLN A 194 -36.61 -21.47 -12.96
N ALA A 195 -36.72 -21.69 -11.66
CA ALA A 195 -37.51 -20.81 -10.78
C ALA A 195 -36.93 -19.39 -10.78
N LEU A 196 -37.79 -18.38 -10.86
CA LEU A 196 -37.38 -16.99 -10.71
C LEU A 196 -36.98 -16.73 -9.24
N PRO A 197 -35.83 -16.08 -9.00
CA PRO A 197 -35.46 -15.62 -7.67
C PRO A 197 -36.58 -14.80 -7.00
N SER A 198 -36.81 -15.01 -5.71
CA SER A 198 -37.89 -14.38 -4.94
C SER A 198 -37.86 -12.85 -5.03
N ALA A 199 -36.67 -12.26 -5.04
CA ALA A 199 -36.45 -10.82 -5.17
C ALA A 199 -37.00 -10.20 -6.48
N LEU A 200 -37.23 -11.00 -7.51
CA LEU A 200 -37.71 -10.58 -8.83
C LEU A 200 -39.21 -10.80 -9.04
N GLN A 201 -39.84 -11.65 -8.24
CA GLN A 201 -41.24 -12.00 -8.41
C GLN A 201 -42.15 -10.80 -8.12
N GLY A 202 -43.20 -10.63 -8.93
CA GLY A 202 -44.16 -9.53 -8.80
C GLY A 202 -43.65 -8.15 -9.21
N LYS A 203 -42.38 -8.02 -9.63
CA LYS A 203 -41.80 -6.78 -10.15
C LYS A 203 -41.84 -6.77 -11.68
N PRO A 204 -41.88 -5.59 -12.33
CA PRO A 204 -41.71 -5.51 -13.77
C PRO A 204 -40.29 -5.91 -14.17
N LEU A 205 -40.18 -6.85 -15.12
CA LEU A 205 -38.91 -7.42 -15.57
C LEU A 205 -38.59 -6.97 -17.00
N TYR A 206 -37.49 -6.26 -17.15
CA TYR A 206 -37.05 -5.67 -18.41
C TYR A 206 -36.03 -6.60 -19.07
N PRO A 207 -36.20 -6.96 -20.36
CA PRO A 207 -35.16 -7.59 -21.15
C PRO A 207 -33.85 -6.81 -21.08
N THR A 208 -32.78 -7.50 -20.71
CA THR A 208 -31.46 -6.92 -20.49
C THR A 208 -30.39 -7.84 -21.05
N VAL A 209 -29.33 -7.24 -21.59
CA VAL A 209 -28.14 -7.96 -22.03
C VAL A 209 -26.88 -7.33 -21.46
N THR A 210 -25.88 -8.17 -21.19
CA THR A 210 -24.53 -7.76 -20.79
C THR A 210 -23.53 -8.50 -21.67
N TYR A 211 -22.54 -7.80 -22.22
CA TYR A 211 -21.65 -8.37 -23.21
C TYR A 211 -20.26 -7.74 -23.18
N ARG A 212 -19.25 -8.44 -23.70
CA ARG A 212 -17.89 -7.91 -23.90
C ARG A 212 -17.36 -8.41 -25.22
N ASN A 213 -16.78 -7.51 -26.01
CA ASN A 213 -16.15 -7.83 -27.28
C ASN A 213 -17.08 -8.57 -28.27
N LEU A 214 -18.38 -8.27 -28.23
CA LEU A 214 -19.40 -8.88 -29.08
C LEU A 214 -20.32 -7.82 -29.69
N ALA A 215 -20.67 -7.98 -30.96
CA ALA A 215 -21.80 -7.28 -31.56
C ALA A 215 -23.06 -8.13 -31.41
N VAL A 216 -24.14 -7.56 -30.87
CA VAL A 216 -25.35 -8.30 -30.51
C VAL A 216 -26.57 -7.69 -31.18
N ALA A 217 -27.31 -8.49 -31.95
CA ALA A 217 -28.60 -8.10 -32.50
C ALA A 217 -29.73 -8.59 -31.60
N LEU A 218 -30.73 -7.74 -31.34
CA LEU A 218 -31.87 -8.05 -30.48
C LEU A 218 -33.18 -8.00 -31.27
N CYS A 219 -34.07 -8.96 -30.97
CA CYS A 219 -35.39 -9.07 -31.57
C CYS A 219 -36.46 -9.05 -30.47
N PHE A 220 -37.25 -7.98 -30.46
CA PHE A 220 -38.39 -7.81 -29.54
C PHE A 220 -39.74 -8.09 -30.20
N GLY A 221 -39.77 -8.46 -31.49
CA GLY A 221 -40.97 -8.75 -32.26
C GLY A 221 -41.21 -7.78 -33.41
N PRO A 222 -42.40 -7.84 -34.06
CA PRO A 222 -43.59 -8.57 -33.62
C PRO A 222 -43.55 -10.08 -33.86
N GLN A 223 -42.61 -10.60 -34.65
CA GLN A 223 -42.43 -12.03 -34.91
C GLN A 223 -41.06 -12.51 -34.43
N PRO A 224 -40.94 -13.76 -33.95
CA PRO A 224 -39.66 -14.37 -33.62
C PRO A 224 -38.86 -14.70 -34.89
N GLN A 225 -37.53 -14.68 -34.80
CA GLN A 225 -36.62 -15.18 -35.83
C GLN A 225 -36.52 -16.70 -35.79
N ALA A 226 -36.56 -17.29 -34.60
CA ALA A 226 -36.55 -18.72 -34.36
C ALA A 226 -37.84 -19.12 -33.62
N PRO A 227 -38.87 -19.59 -34.35
CA PRO A 227 -40.12 -20.03 -33.74
C PRO A 227 -39.90 -21.13 -32.70
N LEU A 228 -40.61 -21.04 -31.58
CA LEU A 228 -40.62 -22.06 -30.52
C LEU A 228 -41.63 -23.17 -30.84
N PRO A 229 -41.52 -24.37 -30.21
CA PRO A 229 -42.49 -25.46 -30.39
C PRO A 229 -43.89 -25.18 -29.82
N PHE A 230 -44.08 -24.05 -29.15
CA PHE A 230 -45.36 -23.55 -28.63
C PHE A 230 -45.47 -22.03 -28.88
N THR A 231 -46.68 -21.51 -28.76
CA THR A 231 -46.97 -20.08 -28.92
C THR A 231 -46.46 -19.29 -27.72
N CYS A 232 -45.52 -18.38 -27.93
CA CYS A 232 -45.02 -17.43 -26.94
C CYS A 232 -45.06 -16.01 -27.49
N HIS A 233 -45.44 -15.03 -26.67
CA HIS A 233 -45.59 -13.65 -27.15
C HIS A 233 -44.24 -12.93 -27.22
N MET A 234 -44.05 -12.08 -28.22
CA MET A 234 -42.90 -11.17 -28.28
C MET A 234 -43.21 -9.86 -27.51
N PRO A 235 -42.26 -9.24 -26.79
CA PRO A 235 -42.47 -8.02 -26.03
C PRO A 235 -43.15 -6.88 -26.80
N GLN A 236 -42.88 -6.73 -28.10
CA GLN A 236 -43.49 -5.69 -28.94
C GLN A 236 -45.01 -5.88 -29.11
N ASN A 237 -45.52 -7.10 -28.89
CA ASN A 237 -46.95 -7.39 -28.90
C ASN A 237 -47.61 -7.20 -27.53
N ALA A 238 -46.84 -6.93 -26.47
CA ALA A 238 -47.38 -6.86 -25.11
C ALA A 238 -48.50 -5.81 -25.01
N THR A 239 -49.47 -6.06 -24.13
CA THR A 239 -50.54 -5.11 -23.86
C THR A 239 -50.12 -4.12 -22.78
N THR A 240 -50.74 -2.93 -22.78
CA THR A 240 -50.48 -1.90 -21.76
C THR A 240 -50.79 -2.37 -20.33
N ALA A 241 -51.65 -3.39 -20.18
CA ALA A 241 -51.96 -4.01 -18.89
C ALA A 241 -50.86 -5.00 -18.42
N GLN A 242 -50.13 -5.61 -19.35
CA GLN A 242 -49.11 -6.63 -19.05
C GLN A 242 -47.68 -6.08 -19.07
N ALA A 243 -47.48 -4.85 -19.51
CA ALA A 243 -46.18 -4.20 -19.58
C ALA A 243 -46.13 -2.85 -18.84
N SER A 244 -44.94 -2.44 -18.42
CA SER A 244 -44.61 -1.06 -18.07
C SER A 244 -43.70 -0.49 -19.14
N LEU A 245 -44.09 0.66 -19.68
CA LEU A 245 -43.21 1.47 -20.53
C LEU A 245 -42.45 2.46 -19.65
N GLN A 246 -41.14 2.49 -19.80
CA GLN A 246 -40.29 3.57 -19.35
C GLN A 246 -40.18 4.57 -20.51
N GLU A 247 -40.75 5.75 -20.32
CA GLU A 247 -40.69 6.79 -21.33
C GLU A 247 -39.26 7.35 -21.42
N ALA A 248 -38.81 7.64 -22.64
CA ALA A 248 -37.62 8.44 -22.82
C ALA A 248 -37.86 9.81 -22.18
N GLU A 249 -36.97 10.25 -21.30
CA GLU A 249 -37.03 11.60 -20.76
C GLU A 249 -36.96 12.57 -21.94
N LYS A 250 -38.03 13.33 -22.18
CA LYS A 250 -38.04 14.46 -23.14
C LYS A 250 -37.33 15.65 -22.51
N GLU A 251 -36.15 15.41 -21.97
CA GLU A 251 -35.28 16.47 -21.48
C GLU A 251 -34.73 17.18 -22.71
N THR A 252 -35.20 18.40 -22.93
CA THR A 252 -34.60 19.32 -23.91
C THR A 252 -33.23 19.82 -23.44
N GLU A 253 -32.95 19.65 -22.15
CA GLU A 253 -31.75 20.10 -21.44
C GLU A 253 -31.40 19.03 -20.38
N TYR A 254 -30.17 18.52 -20.41
CA TYR A 254 -29.58 17.55 -19.49
C TYR A 254 -28.68 18.25 -18.49
N GLU A 255 -28.62 17.78 -17.25
CA GLU A 255 -27.81 18.40 -16.21
C GLU A 255 -26.46 17.69 -16.03
N VAL A 256 -25.38 18.48 -15.98
CA VAL A 256 -24.03 18.03 -15.63
C VAL A 256 -23.64 18.67 -14.31
N LEU A 257 -23.67 17.87 -13.25
CA LEU A 257 -23.38 18.29 -11.89
C LEU A 257 -21.90 18.16 -11.56
N PHE A 258 -21.32 19.20 -10.98
CA PHE A 258 -19.97 19.23 -10.44
C PHE A 258 -20.03 19.44 -8.92
N PRO A 259 -19.92 18.37 -8.11
CA PRO A 259 -19.91 18.50 -6.65
C PRO A 259 -18.65 19.22 -6.18
N ILE A 260 -18.84 20.29 -5.39
CA ILE A 260 -17.77 21.04 -4.73
C ILE A 260 -17.83 20.69 -3.26
N CYS A 261 -16.87 19.90 -2.79
CA CYS A 261 -16.79 19.43 -1.41
C CYS A 261 -15.34 19.44 -0.94
N LEU A 262 -15.10 19.77 0.33
CA LEU A 262 -13.76 19.71 0.89
C LEU A 262 -13.39 18.25 1.21
N PRO A 263 -12.10 17.86 1.08
CA PRO A 263 -11.66 16.51 1.41
C PRO A 263 -12.00 16.14 2.86
N ASP A 264 -12.45 14.89 3.05
CA ASP A 264 -12.79 14.29 4.34
C ASP A 264 -13.94 15.02 5.08
N GLN A 265 -14.76 15.79 4.34
CA GLN A 265 -15.96 16.46 4.85
C GLN A 265 -17.25 15.88 4.24
N GLY A 266 -17.29 14.56 4.02
CA GLY A 266 -18.52 13.85 3.67
C GLY A 266 -18.98 13.99 2.21
N GLY A 267 -18.08 14.38 1.29
CA GLY A 267 -18.41 14.55 -0.13
C GLY A 267 -18.94 13.29 -0.81
N PHE A 268 -18.32 12.13 -0.55
CA PHE A 268 -18.77 10.85 -1.11
C PHE A 268 -20.06 10.32 -0.49
N ASP A 269 -20.25 10.51 0.83
CA ASP A 269 -21.51 10.17 1.50
C ASP A 269 -22.68 10.99 0.95
N TRP A 270 -22.43 12.28 0.69
CA TRP A 270 -23.41 13.14 0.04
C TRP A 270 -23.72 12.63 -1.37
N LEU A 271 -22.69 12.28 -2.15
CA LEU A 271 -22.86 11.77 -3.51
C LEU A 271 -23.70 10.49 -3.55
N ASP A 272 -23.46 9.56 -2.64
CA ASP A 272 -24.21 8.30 -2.57
C ASP A 272 -25.67 8.54 -2.16
N SER A 273 -25.90 9.45 -1.21
CA SER A 273 -27.25 9.89 -0.82
C SER A 273 -27.98 10.59 -1.98
N PHE A 274 -27.28 11.46 -2.70
CA PHE A 274 -27.81 12.20 -3.84
C PHE A 274 -28.21 11.25 -4.97
N LYS A 275 -27.35 10.28 -5.33
CA LYS A 275 -27.64 9.27 -6.35
C LYS A 275 -28.81 8.38 -5.98
N LYS A 276 -28.95 8.01 -4.70
CA LYS A 276 -30.10 7.24 -4.21
C LYS A 276 -31.42 7.99 -4.39
N LYS A 277 -31.43 9.31 -4.20
CA LYS A 277 -32.61 10.17 -4.42
C LYS A 277 -32.83 10.53 -5.88
N ASN A 278 -31.77 10.53 -6.69
CA ASN A 278 -31.78 10.95 -8.09
C ASN A 278 -31.13 9.87 -8.99
N PRO A 279 -31.78 8.72 -9.19
CA PRO A 279 -31.21 7.58 -9.92
C PRO A 279 -30.99 7.86 -11.42
N LYS A 280 -31.49 8.97 -11.96
CA LYS A 280 -31.30 9.39 -13.35
C LYS A 280 -29.88 9.85 -13.68
N TYR A 281 -29.08 10.19 -12.67
CA TYR A 281 -27.72 10.68 -12.86
C TYR A 281 -26.71 9.54 -13.01
N THR A 282 -25.88 9.63 -14.05
CA THR A 282 -24.71 8.77 -14.23
C THR A 282 -23.49 9.42 -13.60
N GLU A 283 -22.90 8.77 -12.60
CA GLU A 283 -21.64 9.24 -12.00
C GLU A 283 -20.49 9.06 -13.00
N ILE A 284 -19.56 10.01 -13.05
CA ILE A 284 -18.27 9.91 -13.74
C ILE A 284 -17.19 10.16 -12.69
N SER A 285 -16.51 9.10 -12.27
CA SER A 285 -15.47 9.14 -11.24
C SER A 285 -14.55 7.93 -11.37
N ASP A 286 -13.38 8.00 -10.71
CA ASP A 286 -12.43 6.90 -10.72
C ASP A 286 -12.92 5.73 -9.84
N ARG A 287 -13.74 6.00 -8.79
CA ARG A 287 -14.41 4.93 -8.01
C ARG A 287 -15.48 4.19 -8.81
N MET A 288 -16.18 4.87 -9.72
CA MET A 288 -17.10 4.22 -10.64
C MET A 288 -16.34 3.28 -11.59
N LEU A 289 -15.16 3.68 -12.10
CA LEU A 289 -14.34 2.81 -12.94
C LEU A 289 -13.88 1.55 -12.20
N LEU A 290 -13.52 1.69 -10.92
CA LEU A 290 -13.15 0.55 -10.07
C LEU A 290 -14.32 -0.42 -9.87
N ASP A 291 -15.51 0.09 -9.50
CA ASP A 291 -16.73 -0.73 -9.38
C ASP A 291 -17.11 -1.41 -10.71
N TRP A 292 -16.97 -0.70 -11.83
CA TRP A 292 -17.25 -1.26 -13.15
C TRP A 292 -16.22 -2.34 -13.54
N ALA A 293 -14.95 -2.14 -13.25
CA ALA A 293 -13.90 -3.16 -13.46
C ALA A 293 -14.18 -4.42 -12.62
N GLU A 294 -14.54 -4.26 -11.35
CA GLU A 294 -14.89 -5.38 -10.46
C GLU A 294 -16.11 -6.16 -10.95
N LYS A 295 -17.18 -5.46 -11.35
CA LYS A 295 -18.37 -6.06 -11.99
C LYS A 295 -18.05 -6.75 -13.30
N SER A 296 -16.96 -6.34 -13.95
CA SER A 296 -16.40 -6.94 -15.16
C SER A 296 -15.47 -8.13 -14.85
N GLY A 297 -15.27 -8.49 -13.58
CA GLY A 297 -14.40 -9.58 -13.15
C GLY A 297 -12.92 -9.23 -13.18
N ILE A 298 -12.56 -7.95 -13.19
CA ILE A 298 -11.20 -7.43 -13.15
C ILE A 298 -10.99 -6.84 -11.75
N TYR A 299 -10.02 -7.38 -11.02
CA TYR A 299 -9.81 -7.04 -9.61
C TYR A 299 -8.48 -6.30 -9.45
N ALA A 300 -8.51 -5.20 -8.71
CA ALA A 300 -7.31 -4.52 -8.23
C ALA A 300 -6.90 -5.07 -6.85
N PRO A 301 -5.61 -5.05 -6.49
CA PRO A 301 -5.19 -5.33 -5.12
C PRO A 301 -5.82 -4.30 -4.17
N LYS A 302 -6.30 -4.76 -3.01
CA LYS A 302 -6.91 -3.89 -2.00
C LYS A 302 -5.86 -2.99 -1.34
N GLY A 303 -6.19 -1.72 -1.11
CA GLY A 303 -5.56 -0.92 -0.06
C GLY A 303 -4.45 0.05 -0.46
N VAL A 304 -4.50 0.65 -1.65
CA VAL A 304 -3.58 1.75 -2.03
C VAL A 304 -4.38 2.88 -2.68
N GLY A 305 -4.05 4.14 -2.36
CA GLY A 305 -4.66 5.33 -2.98
C GLY A 305 -5.54 6.17 -2.05
N SER A 306 -6.56 6.80 -2.63
CA SER A 306 -7.52 7.70 -1.97
C SER A 306 -8.93 7.49 -2.54
N ASN A 307 -9.99 7.99 -1.91
CA ASN A 307 -11.35 7.82 -2.45
C ASN A 307 -11.55 8.59 -3.78
N ASP A 308 -10.89 9.73 -3.96
CA ASP A 308 -10.94 10.53 -5.19
C ASP A 308 -10.09 9.93 -6.33
N LYS A 309 -8.95 9.34 -5.96
CA LYS A 309 -8.02 8.64 -6.86
C LYS A 309 -7.68 7.26 -6.29
N PRO A 310 -8.57 6.26 -6.46
CA PRO A 310 -8.25 4.88 -6.12
C PRO A 310 -7.15 4.36 -7.04
N ASP A 311 -6.32 3.46 -6.54
CA ASP A 311 -5.23 2.88 -7.33
C ASP A 311 -5.76 1.83 -8.31
N LEU A 312 -5.72 2.15 -9.60
CA LEU A 312 -6.22 1.32 -10.70
C LEU A 312 -5.18 0.29 -11.17
N ARG A 313 -4.52 -0.43 -10.25
CA ARG A 313 -3.49 -1.44 -10.59
C ARG A 313 -4.10 -2.79 -10.94
N PHE A 314 -4.77 -2.87 -12.08
CA PHE A 314 -5.28 -4.14 -12.61
C PHE A 314 -4.16 -4.97 -13.27
N GLY A 315 -2.97 -4.37 -13.44
CA GLY A 315 -1.85 -4.88 -14.20
C GLY A 315 -2.12 -4.88 -15.70
N ILE A 316 -3.14 -4.17 -16.16
CA ILE A 316 -3.52 -4.06 -17.57
C ILE A 316 -3.09 -2.66 -18.00
N PRO A 317 -2.05 -2.51 -18.84
CA PRO A 317 -1.48 -1.20 -19.15
C PRO A 317 -2.53 -0.15 -19.55
N GLU A 318 -3.48 -0.51 -20.41
CA GLU A 318 -4.52 0.40 -20.91
C GLU A 318 -5.61 0.74 -19.87
N MET A 319 -5.65 0.04 -18.74
CA MET A 319 -6.50 0.38 -17.59
C MET A 319 -5.74 1.19 -16.54
N ASP A 320 -4.46 0.88 -16.36
CA ASP A 320 -3.59 1.41 -15.30
C ASP A 320 -2.96 2.78 -15.68
N ASP A 321 -2.85 3.12 -16.98
CA ASP A 321 -2.17 4.32 -17.49
C ASP A 321 -3.06 5.58 -17.59
N MET A 322 -4.25 5.55 -16.99
CA MET A 322 -5.30 6.60 -17.06
C MET A 322 -5.93 6.81 -18.45
N SER A 323 -5.57 6.05 -19.48
CA SER A 323 -6.16 6.20 -20.82
C SER A 323 -7.67 5.90 -20.81
N ILE A 324 -8.11 4.91 -20.04
CA ILE A 324 -9.53 4.60 -19.86
C ILE A 324 -10.33 5.78 -19.31
N ARG A 325 -9.76 6.53 -18.36
CA ARG A 325 -10.41 7.71 -17.78
C ARG A 325 -10.65 8.78 -18.85
N ARG A 326 -9.63 9.10 -19.65
CA ARG A 326 -9.73 10.07 -20.75
C ARG A 326 -10.76 9.63 -21.79
N MET A 327 -10.80 8.34 -22.09
CA MET A 327 -11.76 7.78 -23.03
C MET A 327 -13.20 7.94 -22.54
N ILE A 328 -13.48 7.57 -21.29
CA ILE A 328 -14.82 7.73 -20.69
C ILE A 328 -15.21 9.21 -20.65
N GLN A 329 -14.29 10.11 -20.30
CA GLN A 329 -14.53 11.56 -20.34
C GLN A 329 -14.84 12.07 -21.75
N SER A 330 -14.22 11.51 -22.80
CA SER A 330 -14.49 11.90 -24.20
C SER A 330 -15.82 11.35 -24.76
N VAL A 331 -16.27 10.20 -24.25
CA VAL A 331 -17.48 9.52 -24.72
C VAL A 331 -18.73 10.02 -24.00
N ALA A 332 -18.62 10.39 -22.72
CA ALA A 332 -19.77 10.82 -21.93
C ALA A 332 -20.57 11.98 -22.58
N PRO A 333 -19.96 13.08 -23.08
CA PRO A 333 -20.72 14.16 -23.73
C PRO A 333 -21.44 13.76 -25.02
N LEU A 334 -21.05 12.64 -25.66
CA LEU A 334 -21.71 12.14 -26.86
C LEU A 334 -23.02 11.39 -26.53
N GLN A 335 -23.22 11.04 -25.26
CA GLN A 335 -24.37 10.30 -24.78
C GLN A 335 -25.25 11.22 -23.94
N LYS A 336 -26.30 11.73 -24.57
CA LYS A 336 -27.27 12.66 -23.98
C LYS A 336 -27.99 12.04 -22.76
N ARG A 337 -27.53 12.37 -21.55
CA ARG A 337 -28.07 11.95 -20.24
C ARG A 337 -27.55 12.88 -19.13
N ASN A 338 -28.15 12.79 -17.94
CA ASN A 338 -27.71 13.51 -16.76
C ASN A 338 -26.40 12.93 -16.18
N TYR A 339 -25.44 13.78 -15.83
CA TYR A 339 -24.11 13.39 -15.34
C TYR A 339 -23.79 14.01 -13.97
N ILE A 340 -23.03 13.28 -13.16
CA ILE A 340 -22.33 13.85 -11.99
C ILE A 340 -20.83 13.61 -12.17
N VAL A 341 -20.07 14.66 -12.41
CA VAL A 341 -18.61 14.59 -12.55
C VAL A 341 -17.98 14.76 -11.17
N MET A 342 -17.67 13.64 -10.54
CA MET A 342 -17.09 13.62 -9.20
C MET A 342 -15.57 13.52 -9.27
N GLU A 343 -14.91 14.62 -8.92
CA GLU A 343 -13.47 14.67 -8.64
C GLU A 343 -13.20 15.75 -7.58
N VAL A 344 -12.97 15.36 -6.33
CA VAL A 344 -12.83 16.26 -5.18
C VAL A 344 -11.76 17.32 -5.44
N ARG A 345 -10.55 16.90 -5.82
CA ARG A 345 -9.45 17.83 -6.06
C ARG A 345 -9.70 18.71 -7.27
N GLY A 346 -10.15 18.12 -8.38
CA GLY A 346 -10.36 18.80 -9.65
C GLY A 346 -11.48 19.85 -9.57
N ASN A 347 -12.53 19.55 -8.82
CA ASN A 347 -13.66 20.45 -8.64
C ASN A 347 -13.34 21.62 -7.69
N LEU A 348 -12.31 21.52 -6.84
CA LEU A 348 -11.88 22.62 -5.97
C LEU A 348 -10.88 23.58 -6.63
N ILE A 349 -10.28 23.24 -7.77
CA ILE A 349 -9.26 24.06 -8.44
C ILE A 349 -9.88 24.70 -9.70
N LYS A 350 -9.72 26.02 -9.83
CA LYS A 350 -10.34 26.82 -10.90
C LYS A 350 -9.94 26.35 -12.30
N GLU A 351 -8.64 26.10 -12.51
CA GLU A 351 -8.12 25.69 -13.82
C GLU A 351 -8.70 24.32 -14.25
N THR A 352 -8.77 23.36 -13.32
CA THR A 352 -9.31 22.04 -13.62
C THR A 352 -10.83 22.04 -13.79
N ARG A 353 -11.56 22.95 -13.12
CA ARG A 353 -12.98 23.17 -13.40
C ARG A 353 -13.19 23.68 -14.83
N ALA A 354 -12.40 24.66 -15.27
CA ALA A 354 -12.49 25.18 -16.63
C ALA A 354 -12.25 24.08 -17.68
N ASP A 355 -11.24 23.23 -17.48
CA ASP A 355 -10.99 22.07 -18.35
C ASP A 355 -12.19 21.10 -18.38
N ALA A 356 -12.76 20.78 -17.22
CA ALA A 356 -13.90 19.88 -17.12
C ALA A 356 -15.17 20.45 -17.79
N LEU A 357 -15.43 21.76 -17.63
CA LEU A 357 -16.55 22.46 -18.27
C LEU A 357 -16.42 22.46 -19.81
N SER A 358 -15.20 22.62 -20.34
CA SER A 358 -14.95 22.63 -21.78
C SER A 358 -15.32 21.32 -22.49
N THR A 359 -15.42 20.22 -21.73
CA THR A 359 -15.80 18.89 -22.24
C THR A 359 -17.28 18.81 -22.58
N TYR A 360 -18.13 19.59 -21.90
CA TYR A 360 -19.59 19.60 -22.08
C TYR A 360 -20.03 20.89 -22.80
N PHE A 361 -19.60 21.03 -24.05
CA PHE A 361 -19.82 22.24 -24.86
C PHE A 361 -21.16 22.27 -25.62
N ASP A 362 -21.85 21.13 -25.75
CA ASP A 362 -23.16 21.07 -26.43
C ASP A 362 -24.20 21.81 -25.58
N SER A 363 -24.98 22.69 -26.21
CA SER A 363 -26.06 23.47 -25.59
C SER A 363 -27.15 22.64 -24.93
N CYS A 364 -27.22 21.33 -25.19
CA CYS A 364 -28.12 20.45 -24.48
C CYS A 364 -27.70 20.17 -23.03
N TYR A 365 -26.50 20.57 -22.60
CA TYR A 365 -26.02 20.37 -21.23
C TYR A 365 -26.06 21.67 -20.41
N LYS A 366 -26.82 21.65 -19.32
CA LYS A 366 -26.77 22.63 -18.23
C LYS A 366 -25.68 22.23 -17.25
N LYS A 367 -24.63 23.04 -17.13
CA LYS A 367 -23.50 22.82 -16.21
C LYS A 367 -23.80 23.46 -14.86
N VAL A 368 -23.92 22.65 -13.83
CA VAL A 368 -24.32 23.08 -12.48
C VAL A 368 -23.23 22.74 -11.48
N ALA A 369 -22.72 23.75 -10.77
CA ALA A 369 -21.86 23.51 -9.62
C ALA A 369 -22.72 23.30 -8.37
N LYS A 370 -22.53 22.17 -7.69
CA LYS A 370 -23.25 21.85 -6.45
C LYS A 370 -22.33 22.03 -5.26
N VAL A 371 -22.49 23.12 -4.52
CA VAL A 371 -21.62 23.49 -3.39
C VAL A 371 -22.09 22.83 -2.10
N VAL A 372 -21.30 21.87 -1.64
CA VAL A 372 -21.50 21.04 -0.46
C VAL A 372 -20.36 21.33 0.52
N VAL A 373 -20.26 22.59 0.94
CA VAL A 373 -19.21 23.11 1.81
C VAL A 373 -19.83 23.95 2.93
N GLY A 374 -19.25 23.88 4.12
CA GLY A 374 -19.63 24.66 5.28
C GLY A 374 -20.39 23.86 6.32
N GLU A 375 -21.38 24.49 6.97
CA GLU A 375 -22.21 23.81 7.96
C GLU A 375 -23.15 22.81 7.27
N ALA A 376 -22.87 21.52 7.45
CA ALA A 376 -23.68 20.44 6.90
C ALA A 376 -25.13 20.48 7.40
N SER A 377 -26.07 20.07 6.55
CA SER A 377 -27.48 20.03 6.90
C SER A 377 -27.76 19.03 8.04
N LYS A 378 -28.80 19.28 8.83
CA LYS A 378 -29.20 18.38 9.93
C LYS A 378 -29.49 16.96 9.44
N ASP A 379 -30.08 16.84 8.24
CA ASP A 379 -30.40 15.55 7.63
C ASP A 379 -29.12 14.80 7.22
N PHE A 380 -28.12 15.53 6.71
CA PHE A 380 -26.83 14.93 6.39
C PHE A 380 -26.11 14.45 7.65
N VAL A 381 -26.07 15.25 8.72
CA VAL A 381 -25.42 14.86 9.98
C VAL A 381 -26.07 13.61 10.57
N LYS A 382 -27.40 13.51 10.57
CA LYS A 382 -28.11 12.30 11.00
C LYS A 382 -27.74 11.10 10.14
N MET A 383 -27.76 11.25 8.82
CA MET A 383 -27.36 10.18 7.90
C MET A 383 -25.91 9.73 8.14
N SER A 384 -24.98 10.66 8.34
CA SER A 384 -23.58 10.34 8.64
C SER A 384 -23.44 9.58 9.96
N GLN A 385 -24.26 9.89 10.97
CA GLN A 385 -24.28 9.18 12.25
C GLN A 385 -24.91 7.78 12.10
N GLU A 386 -25.97 7.64 11.32
CA GLU A 386 -26.57 6.33 11.01
C GLU A 386 -25.59 5.43 10.27
N LEU A 387 -24.83 5.96 9.30
CA LEU A 387 -23.77 5.23 8.60
C LEU A 387 -22.65 4.82 9.56
N MET A 388 -22.19 5.73 10.43
CA MET A 388 -21.16 5.42 11.42
C MET A 388 -21.61 4.33 12.40
N LEU A 389 -22.88 4.37 12.83
CA LEU A 389 -23.46 3.33 13.68
C LEU A 389 -23.52 1.98 12.95
N ALA A 390 -23.93 1.98 11.68
CA ALA A 390 -23.98 0.79 10.85
C ALA A 390 -22.59 0.17 10.63
N GLU A 391 -21.56 0.99 10.35
CA GLU A 391 -20.17 0.52 10.21
C GLU A 391 -19.64 -0.08 11.52
N LYS A 392 -19.96 0.54 12.65
CA LYS A 392 -19.59 0.03 13.98
C LYS A 392 -20.28 -1.28 14.30
N GLN A 393 -21.56 -1.41 13.94
CA GLN A 393 -22.30 -2.66 14.08
C GLN A 393 -21.70 -3.75 13.19
N GLU A 394 -21.44 -3.46 11.92
CA GLU A 394 -20.82 -4.42 10.99
C GLU A 394 -19.44 -4.88 11.47
N GLN A 395 -18.64 -3.97 12.04
CA GLN A 395 -17.36 -4.32 12.63
C GLN A 395 -17.52 -5.18 13.88
N SER A 396 -18.47 -4.85 14.76
CA SER A 396 -18.87 -5.67 15.92
C SER A 396 -19.28 -7.09 15.49
N ASP A 397 -20.15 -7.19 14.48
CA ASP A 397 -20.66 -8.45 13.96
C ASP A 397 -19.55 -9.30 13.33
N LYS A 398 -18.62 -8.67 12.59
CA LYS A 398 -17.44 -9.35 12.02
C LYS A 398 -16.52 -9.87 13.11
N GLU A 399 -16.21 -9.05 14.11
CA GLU A 399 -15.38 -9.47 15.25
C GLU A 399 -16.02 -10.60 16.04
N PHE A 400 -17.33 -10.53 16.26
CA PHE A 400 -18.10 -11.58 16.90
C PHE A 400 -18.05 -12.89 16.08
N LYS A 401 -18.30 -12.82 14.77
CA LYS A 401 -18.21 -13.97 13.87
C LYS A 401 -16.82 -14.59 13.86
N MET A 402 -15.76 -13.78 13.78
CA MET A 402 -14.38 -14.29 13.84
C MET A 402 -14.08 -14.97 15.18
N LYS A 403 -14.58 -14.45 16.30
CA LYS A 403 -14.45 -15.09 17.61
C LYS A 403 -15.22 -16.42 17.68
N LYS A 404 -16.44 -16.48 17.14
CA LYS A 404 -17.24 -17.72 17.06
C LYS A 404 -16.52 -18.78 16.21
N GLU A 405 -15.99 -18.39 15.05
CA GLU A 405 -15.21 -19.28 14.17
C GLU A 405 -13.89 -19.74 14.81
N GLU A 406 -13.16 -18.86 15.52
CA GLU A 406 -11.95 -19.21 16.24
C GLU A 406 -12.24 -20.17 17.40
N ALA A 407 -13.31 -19.94 18.16
CA ALA A 407 -13.76 -20.82 19.23
C ALA A 407 -14.15 -22.19 18.68
N ALA A 408 -14.94 -22.25 17.59
CA ALA A 408 -15.29 -23.49 16.92
C ALA A 408 -14.05 -24.25 16.41
N ARG A 409 -13.08 -23.54 15.83
CA ARG A 409 -11.81 -24.13 15.36
C ARG A 409 -10.98 -24.67 16.52
N LYS A 410 -10.91 -23.98 17.67
CA LYS A 410 -10.21 -24.46 18.87
C LYS A 410 -10.87 -25.73 19.43
N LYS A 411 -12.20 -25.73 19.57
CA LYS A 411 -12.98 -26.92 19.99
C LYS A 411 -12.75 -28.11 19.04
N ALA A 412 -12.82 -27.90 17.73
CA ALA A 412 -12.56 -28.95 16.74
C ALA A 412 -11.12 -29.48 16.77
N ALA A 413 -10.13 -28.61 17.00
CA ALA A 413 -8.73 -29.03 17.16
C ALA A 413 -8.52 -29.85 18.45
N GLU A 414 -9.18 -29.47 19.54
CA GLU A 414 -9.13 -30.21 20.80
C GLU A 414 -9.80 -31.59 20.66
N LYS A 415 -10.96 -31.68 20.01
CA LYS A 415 -11.64 -32.97 19.71
C LYS A 415 -10.72 -33.89 18.89
N LYS A 416 -10.10 -33.37 17.83
CA LYS A 416 -9.13 -34.13 17.01
C LYS A 416 -7.89 -34.57 17.79
N MET A 417 -7.37 -33.74 18.70
CA MET A 417 -6.23 -34.12 19.55
C MET A 417 -6.59 -35.26 20.51
N LYS A 418 -7.78 -35.21 21.14
CA LYS A 418 -8.30 -36.29 21.99
C LYS A 418 -8.50 -37.59 21.18
N GLU A 419 -9.06 -37.52 19.97
CA GLU A 419 -9.21 -38.67 19.07
C GLU A 419 -7.86 -39.29 18.67
N ILE A 420 -6.86 -38.46 18.33
CA ILE A 420 -5.51 -38.94 17.98
C ILE A 420 -4.83 -39.60 19.20
N GLU A 421 -5.01 -39.04 20.41
CA GLU A 421 -4.46 -39.64 21.63
C GLU A 421 -5.12 -40.99 21.94
N LYS A 422 -6.45 -41.09 21.84
CA LYS A 422 -7.19 -42.35 21.97
C LYS A 422 -6.70 -43.38 20.93
N ALA A 423 -6.55 -42.99 19.66
CA ALA A 423 -6.05 -43.86 18.61
C ALA A 423 -4.59 -44.32 18.84
N LYS A 424 -3.71 -43.44 19.36
CA LYS A 424 -2.34 -43.81 19.74
C LYS A 424 -2.30 -44.80 20.89
N LYS A 425 -3.11 -44.60 21.94
CA LYS A 425 -3.22 -45.55 23.07
C LYS A 425 -3.70 -46.92 22.60
N LYS A 426 -4.70 -46.96 21.72
CA LYS A 426 -5.19 -48.22 21.11
C LYS A 426 -4.11 -48.92 20.27
N ALA A 427 -3.41 -48.19 19.40
CA ALA A 427 -2.34 -48.73 18.57
C ALA A 427 -1.12 -49.21 19.39
N GLU A 428 -0.80 -48.55 20.51
CA GLU A 428 0.27 -48.98 21.42
C GLU A 428 -0.11 -50.27 22.16
N LYS A 429 -1.35 -50.36 22.69
CA LYS A 429 -1.89 -51.59 23.28
C LYS A 429 -1.84 -52.76 22.28
N GLU A 430 -2.28 -52.54 21.04
CA GLU A 430 -2.25 -53.58 19.99
C GLU A 430 -0.82 -53.99 19.62
N ARG A 431 0.12 -53.03 19.55
CA ARG A 431 1.54 -53.32 19.30
C ARG A 431 2.15 -54.13 20.43
N GLN A 432 1.83 -53.84 21.69
CA GLN A 432 2.29 -54.61 22.84
C GLN A 432 1.77 -56.05 22.80
N LYS A 433 0.48 -56.25 22.51
CA LYS A 433 -0.11 -57.59 22.31
C LYS A 433 0.64 -58.38 21.22
N LYS A 434 0.86 -57.79 20.05
CA LYS A 434 1.63 -58.43 18.95
C LYS A 434 3.08 -58.72 19.31
N LEU A 435 3.73 -57.86 20.11
CA LEU A 435 5.11 -58.07 20.52
C LEU A 435 5.23 -59.23 21.52
N GLU A 436 4.25 -59.39 22.42
CA GLU A 436 4.17 -60.53 23.34
C GLU A 436 3.88 -61.83 22.60
N GLU A 437 2.95 -61.82 21.63
CA GLU A 437 2.70 -62.97 20.74
C GLU A 437 3.95 -63.37 19.95
N MET A 438 4.67 -62.40 19.35
CA MET A 438 5.92 -62.68 18.64
C MET A 438 7.01 -63.23 19.56
N LYS A 439 7.11 -62.75 20.81
CA LYS A 439 8.04 -63.30 21.80
C LYS A 439 7.70 -64.74 22.16
N LYS A 440 6.42 -65.04 22.41
CA LYS A 440 5.94 -66.41 22.65
C LYS A 440 6.23 -67.33 21.44
N ALA A 441 5.98 -66.86 20.22
CA ALA A 441 6.26 -67.61 18.99
C ALA A 441 7.77 -67.82 18.75
N ALA A 442 8.61 -66.82 19.01
CA ALA A 442 10.06 -66.92 18.89
C ALA A 442 10.65 -67.87 19.94
N GLU A 443 10.12 -67.87 21.17
CA GLU A 443 10.52 -68.84 22.20
C GLU A 443 10.15 -70.27 21.80
N LYS A 444 8.93 -70.47 21.26
CA LYS A 444 8.50 -71.77 20.72
C LYS A 444 9.40 -72.24 19.56
N ALA A 445 9.72 -71.35 18.61
CA ALA A 445 10.61 -71.65 17.50
C ALA A 445 12.06 -71.93 17.94
N LYS A 446 12.55 -71.25 18.99
CA LYS A 446 13.88 -71.50 19.56
C LYS A 446 13.94 -72.86 20.26
N LYS A 447 12.91 -73.22 21.04
CA LYS A 447 12.77 -74.56 21.63
C LYS A 447 12.69 -75.65 20.54
N GLU A 448 11.96 -75.40 19.45
CA GLU A 448 11.89 -76.33 18.31
C GLU A 448 13.24 -76.45 17.55
N ALA A 449 13.97 -75.34 17.37
CA ALA A 449 15.29 -75.36 16.74
C ALA A 449 16.35 -76.04 17.60
N GLU A 450 16.33 -75.86 18.93
CA GLU A 450 17.17 -76.61 19.86
C GLU A 450 16.83 -78.11 19.82
N ARG A 451 15.54 -78.46 19.75
CA ARG A 451 15.10 -79.85 19.58
C ARG A 451 15.64 -80.46 18.27
N LYS A 452 15.52 -79.76 17.13
CA LYS A 452 16.05 -80.23 15.83
C LYS A 452 17.59 -80.30 15.79
N LYS A 453 18.27 -79.42 16.54
CA LYS A 453 19.74 -79.47 16.66
C LYS A 453 20.21 -80.63 17.54
N ALA A 454 19.48 -80.94 18.62
CA ALA A 454 19.72 -82.13 19.44
C ALA A 454 19.51 -83.42 18.62
N GLU A 455 18.47 -83.44 17.76
CA GLU A 455 18.15 -84.54 16.85
C GLU A 455 19.22 -84.76 15.75
N ALA A 456 19.88 -83.69 15.28
CA ALA A 456 20.96 -83.76 14.29
C ALA A 456 22.35 -84.12 14.87
N GLU A 457 22.57 -83.95 16.18
CA GLU A 457 23.83 -84.28 16.87
C GLU A 457 23.83 -85.69 17.52
N GLY A 458 22.78 -86.49 17.31
CA GLY A 458 22.73 -87.89 17.77
C GLY A 458 22.70 -88.07 19.28
N LYS A 459 22.15 -87.10 20.02
CA LYS A 459 21.86 -87.19 21.47
C LYS A 459 20.36 -87.36 21.70
N GLU A 460 19.99 -88.21 22.66
CA GLU A 460 18.61 -88.43 23.08
C GLU A 460 17.90 -87.10 23.40
N VAL A 461 16.73 -86.92 22.79
CA VAL A 461 15.78 -85.83 23.08
C VAL A 461 14.85 -86.32 24.19
N PRO A 462 14.81 -85.66 25.36
CA PRO A 462 13.76 -85.87 26.34
C PRO A 462 12.46 -85.26 25.84
N GLU A 463 11.37 -86.02 25.96
CA GLU A 463 10.00 -85.58 25.73
C GLU A 463 9.52 -84.75 26.94
N GLU A 464 8.95 -83.57 26.72
CA GLU A 464 8.05 -82.95 27.70
C GLU A 464 7.07 -81.96 27.02
N GLU A 465 5.86 -81.95 27.57
CA GLU A 465 4.57 -81.50 27.03
C GLU A 465 4.40 -79.97 26.89
N GLU A 466 3.49 -79.58 25.99
CA GLU A 466 2.88 -78.25 25.90
C GLU A 466 1.86 -78.02 27.02
N GLU A 467 1.95 -76.90 27.73
CA GLU A 467 0.80 -76.29 28.40
C GLU A 467 0.49 -74.93 27.76
N GLU A 468 -0.65 -74.83 27.08
CA GLU A 468 -1.27 -73.58 26.68
C GLU A 468 -1.88 -72.87 27.90
N LYS A 469 -1.60 -71.58 28.08
CA LYS A 469 -2.41 -70.69 28.89
C LYS A 469 -2.92 -69.54 28.02
N ASP A 470 -4.20 -69.64 27.70
CA ASP A 470 -5.03 -68.54 27.22
C ASP A 470 -5.02 -67.39 28.23
N VAL A 471 -4.95 -66.17 27.70
CA VAL A 471 -5.28 -64.96 28.44
C VAL A 471 -6.28 -64.19 27.59
N GLU A 472 -7.57 -64.43 27.84
CA GLU A 472 -8.60 -63.45 27.55
C GLU A 472 -8.39 -62.26 28.50
N MET A 473 -8.41 -61.05 27.94
CA MET A 473 -8.70 -59.87 28.73
C MET A 473 -9.60 -58.92 27.94
N ASP A 474 -10.79 -58.84 28.48
CA ASP A 474 -11.93 -57.97 28.24
C ASP A 474 -11.54 -56.49 28.11
N GLU A 475 -12.17 -55.77 27.18
CA GLU A 475 -12.13 -54.31 27.07
C GLU A 475 -13.54 -53.80 26.79
N GLU A 476 -14.32 -53.63 27.86
CA GLU A 476 -15.35 -52.59 27.94
C GLU A 476 -14.67 -51.24 28.20
N GLU A 477 -14.97 -50.23 27.40
CA GLU A 477 -14.84 -48.82 27.80
C GLU A 477 -15.94 -48.01 27.11
N GLU A 478 -16.82 -47.45 27.95
CA GLU A 478 -18.00 -46.64 27.62
C GLU A 478 -17.64 -45.37 26.83
N GLU A 479 -18.46 -45.07 25.81
CA GLU A 479 -18.52 -43.78 25.14
C GLU A 479 -19.51 -42.86 25.86
N GLU A 480 -19.01 -41.88 26.62
CA GLU A 480 -19.78 -40.67 26.94
C GLU A 480 -19.42 -39.56 25.94
N GLU A 481 -20.33 -39.26 25.02
CA GLU A 481 -20.37 -38.02 24.25
C GLU A 481 -21.14 -36.96 25.06
N GLU A 482 -20.42 -36.03 25.69
CA GLU A 482 -21.03 -34.76 26.13
C GLU A 482 -21.19 -33.84 24.90
N GLU A 483 -22.41 -33.75 24.37
CA GLU A 483 -22.84 -32.64 23.52
C GLU A 483 -22.97 -31.37 24.36
N ALA A 484 -21.98 -30.48 24.28
CA ALA A 484 -22.11 -29.13 24.80
C ALA A 484 -22.96 -28.29 23.82
N GLU A 485 -24.20 -27.96 24.21
CA GLU A 485 -25.08 -27.04 23.52
C GLU A 485 -24.35 -25.71 23.21
N GLU A 486 -24.33 -25.32 21.93
CA GLU A 486 -23.93 -23.96 21.53
C GLU A 486 -24.98 -22.98 22.03
N VAL A 487 -24.65 -22.20 23.05
CA VAL A 487 -25.41 -21.00 23.40
C VAL A 487 -25.26 -20.02 22.24
N ASP A 488 -26.35 -19.78 21.52
CA ASP A 488 -26.42 -18.85 20.40
C ASP A 488 -26.44 -17.42 20.95
N GLU A 489 -25.25 -16.90 21.29
CA GLU A 489 -25.11 -15.51 21.71
C GLU A 489 -25.34 -14.58 20.52
N GLU A 490 -26.18 -13.55 20.71
CA GLU A 490 -26.38 -12.49 19.71
C GLU A 490 -25.18 -11.53 19.68
N PRO A 491 -24.83 -10.94 18.52
CA PRO A 491 -23.72 -10.01 18.42
C PRO A 491 -23.97 -8.75 19.27
N PRO A 492 -22.91 -8.16 19.86
CA PRO A 492 -23.07 -6.97 20.69
C PRO A 492 -23.60 -5.80 19.85
N LYS A 493 -24.67 -5.17 20.36
CA LYS A 493 -25.27 -3.98 19.74
C LYS A 493 -24.35 -2.78 19.94
N ALA A 494 -23.90 -2.18 18.84
CA ALA A 494 -23.05 -1.01 18.84
C ALA A 494 -23.85 0.26 19.23
N GLU A 495 -23.20 1.18 19.94
CA GLU A 495 -23.72 2.52 20.21
C GLU A 495 -22.65 3.58 19.87
N LEU A 496 -23.10 4.76 19.43
CA LEU A 496 -22.22 5.91 19.26
C LEU A 496 -21.88 6.53 20.62
N THR A 497 -20.59 6.77 20.84
CA THR A 497 -20.07 7.52 21.98
C THR A 497 -20.51 9.00 21.93
N PRO A 498 -20.47 9.73 23.06
CA PRO A 498 -20.77 11.17 23.08
C PRO A 498 -19.89 12.01 22.16
N GLU A 499 -18.64 11.58 21.91
CA GLU A 499 -17.72 12.23 20.97
C GLU A 499 -18.12 11.97 19.51
N GLU A 500 -18.45 10.72 19.17
CA GLU A 500 -18.94 10.34 17.84
C GLU A 500 -20.26 11.06 17.50
N LYS A 501 -21.16 11.25 18.48
CA LYS A 501 -22.39 12.04 18.30
C LYS A 501 -22.14 13.53 18.00
N LYS A 502 -20.95 14.06 18.31
CA LYS A 502 -20.54 15.42 17.94
C LYS A 502 -19.86 15.48 16.57
N MET A 503 -19.45 14.35 16.00
CA MET A 503 -18.85 14.32 14.66
C MET A 503 -19.91 14.62 13.61
N LYS A 504 -19.59 15.57 12.72
CA LYS A 504 -20.46 15.94 11.58
C LYS A 504 -20.22 15.06 10.36
N PHE A 505 -19.02 14.51 10.27
CA PHE A 505 -18.54 13.70 9.15
C PHE A 505 -17.89 12.46 9.75
N ARG A 506 -18.25 11.28 9.25
CA ARG A 506 -17.61 10.02 9.63
C ARG A 506 -16.19 9.95 9.06
N LYS A 507 -15.32 9.21 9.73
CA LYS A 507 -13.97 8.92 9.22
C LYS A 507 -14.02 7.67 8.36
N THR A 508 -13.54 7.78 7.13
CA THR A 508 -13.39 6.65 6.20
C THR A 508 -12.03 5.97 6.37
N ALA A 509 -11.92 4.71 5.91
CA ALA A 509 -10.68 3.95 5.97
C ALA A 509 -9.55 4.56 5.11
N LEU A 510 -9.91 5.17 3.99
CA LEU A 510 -9.00 5.90 3.11
C LEU A 510 -9.35 7.39 3.13
N PRO A 511 -8.35 8.29 3.03
CA PRO A 511 -8.61 9.71 2.87
C PRO A 511 -9.20 9.99 1.48
N ASP A 512 -9.97 11.08 1.37
CA ASP A 512 -10.53 11.49 0.08
C ASP A 512 -9.45 11.90 -0.90
N VAL A 513 -8.42 12.62 -0.44
CA VAL A 513 -7.25 13.00 -1.23
C VAL A 513 -6.00 12.58 -0.47
N ALA A 514 -5.05 11.92 -1.15
CA ALA A 514 -3.79 11.52 -0.54
C ALA A 514 -3.06 12.71 0.12
N SER A 515 -2.59 12.56 1.36
CA SER A 515 -2.07 13.67 2.17
C SER A 515 -0.93 14.46 1.50
N SER A 516 0.00 13.78 0.83
CA SER A 516 1.09 14.42 0.08
C SER A 516 0.57 15.26 -1.08
N LEU A 517 -0.43 14.75 -1.82
CA LEU A 517 -1.05 15.49 -2.91
C LEU A 517 -1.87 16.68 -2.38
N LEU A 518 -2.59 16.50 -1.28
CA LEU A 518 -3.36 17.54 -0.63
C LEU A 518 -2.46 18.70 -0.21
N ASN A 519 -1.35 18.43 0.49
CA ASN A 519 -0.39 19.43 0.95
C ASN A 519 0.15 20.33 -0.19
N ARG A 520 0.27 19.78 -1.41
CA ARG A 520 0.77 20.51 -2.58
C ARG A 520 -0.28 21.41 -3.26
N CYS A 521 -1.58 21.17 -3.06
CA CYS A 521 -2.62 21.84 -3.85
C CYS A 521 -3.73 22.52 -3.06
N PHE A 522 -3.87 22.25 -1.75
CA PHE A 522 -4.98 22.78 -0.96
C PHE A 522 -5.05 24.32 -0.92
N THR A 523 -3.91 25.00 -1.10
CA THR A 523 -3.83 26.47 -1.18
C THR A 523 -4.48 27.04 -2.44
N LYS A 524 -4.71 26.21 -3.47
CA LYS A 524 -5.39 26.58 -4.72
C LYS A 524 -6.90 26.32 -4.68
N PHE A 525 -7.42 25.82 -3.56
CA PHE A 525 -8.83 25.49 -3.46
C PHE A 525 -9.70 26.74 -3.42
N THR A 526 -10.74 26.75 -4.25
CA THR A 526 -11.67 27.86 -4.43
C THR A 526 -13.10 27.35 -4.61
N VAL A 527 -14.06 28.17 -4.21
CA VAL A 527 -15.48 27.97 -4.57
C VAL A 527 -15.67 28.47 -6.02
N PRO A 528 -16.48 27.80 -6.85
CA PRO A 528 -16.72 28.22 -8.23
C PRO A 528 -17.40 29.58 -8.33
N ASP A 529 -17.19 30.23 -9.47
CA ASP A 529 -17.86 31.46 -9.90
C ASP A 529 -18.57 31.26 -11.27
N LEU A 530 -19.63 32.04 -11.52
CA LEU A 530 -20.41 31.95 -12.78
C LEU A 530 -19.56 32.36 -14.00
N GLU A 531 -18.58 33.25 -13.82
CA GLU A 531 -17.64 33.66 -14.88
C GLU A 531 -16.77 32.49 -15.39
N GLU A 532 -16.70 31.38 -14.66
CA GLU A 532 -15.99 30.17 -15.10
C GLU A 532 -16.74 29.38 -16.19
N GLY A 533 -18.00 29.71 -16.47
CA GLY A 533 -18.82 29.04 -17.49
C GLY A 533 -19.81 28.01 -16.96
N PHE A 534 -20.14 28.07 -15.66
CA PHE A 534 -21.29 27.39 -15.08
C PHE A 534 -22.59 28.12 -15.44
N ASP A 535 -23.65 27.37 -15.71
CA ASP A 535 -24.99 27.92 -15.94
C ASP A 535 -25.72 28.19 -14.61
N ASP A 536 -25.36 27.47 -13.54
CA ASP A 536 -25.94 27.62 -12.20
C ASP A 536 -24.95 27.20 -11.10
N ILE A 537 -25.04 27.84 -9.94
CA ILE A 537 -24.27 27.48 -8.72
C ILE A 537 -25.26 27.28 -7.57
N ALA A 538 -25.49 26.01 -7.23
CA ALA A 538 -26.44 25.61 -6.21
C ALA A 538 -25.74 25.34 -4.87
N TYR A 539 -26.02 26.15 -3.85
CA TYR A 539 -25.49 25.98 -2.50
C TYR A 539 -26.41 25.10 -1.63
N GLU A 540 -25.93 23.94 -1.21
CA GLU A 540 -26.73 22.98 -0.43
C GLU A 540 -26.52 23.09 1.09
N TRP A 541 -25.30 23.36 1.54
CA TRP A 541 -24.96 23.43 2.97
C TRP A 541 -24.89 24.87 3.47
N SER A 542 -23.90 25.63 3.01
CA SER A 542 -23.76 27.05 3.35
C SER A 542 -23.90 27.92 2.11
N GLN A 543 -24.60 29.04 2.26
CA GLN A 543 -24.83 30.01 1.19
C GLN A 543 -23.53 30.71 0.76
N GLY A 544 -23.37 30.98 -0.54
CA GLY A 544 -22.36 31.85 -1.17
C GLY A 544 -21.17 32.26 -0.31
N GLY A 545 -21.24 33.47 0.26
CA GLY A 545 -20.17 34.05 1.06
C GLY A 545 -19.72 33.19 2.24
N LYS A 546 -20.65 32.51 2.93
CA LYS A 546 -20.30 31.62 4.05
C LYS A 546 -19.51 30.40 3.60
N ALA A 547 -19.77 29.88 2.40
CA ALA A 547 -18.98 28.78 1.84
C ALA A 547 -17.55 29.25 1.51
N VAL A 548 -17.39 30.43 0.91
CA VAL A 548 -16.08 31.05 0.62
C VAL A 548 -15.29 31.30 1.91
N ASP A 549 -15.93 31.86 2.93
CA ASP A 549 -15.32 32.11 4.24
C ASP A 549 -14.87 30.79 4.90
N TYR A 550 -15.69 29.74 4.78
CA TYR A 550 -15.38 28.42 5.32
C TYR A 550 -14.18 27.78 4.61
N VAL A 551 -14.11 27.82 3.27
CA VAL A 551 -12.94 27.34 2.52
C VAL A 551 -11.69 28.12 2.92
N SER A 552 -11.79 29.45 3.02
CA SER A 552 -10.67 30.32 3.41
C SER A 552 -10.16 29.99 4.82
N LYS A 553 -11.08 29.78 5.78
CA LYS A 553 -10.76 29.36 7.14
C LYS A 553 -10.11 27.98 7.15
N TRP A 554 -10.67 27.02 6.41
CA TRP A 554 -10.13 25.67 6.30
C TRP A 554 -8.72 25.66 5.71
N ILE A 555 -8.45 26.48 4.68
CA ILE A 555 -7.10 26.64 4.11
C ILE A 555 -6.14 27.17 5.18
N LYS A 556 -6.52 28.21 5.94
CA LYS A 556 -5.67 28.75 7.03
C LYS A 556 -5.35 27.70 8.09
N GLU A 557 -6.35 26.97 8.56
CA GLU A 557 -6.17 25.87 9.52
C GLU A 557 -5.28 24.75 8.96
N LYS A 558 -5.43 24.43 7.66
CA LYS A 558 -4.56 23.47 6.99
C LYS A 558 -3.14 23.98 6.78
N LYS A 559 -2.92 25.28 6.53
CA LYS A 559 -1.56 25.86 6.48
C LYS A 559 -0.83 25.70 7.80
N LEU A 560 -1.52 25.86 8.93
CA LEU A 560 -0.95 25.68 10.28
C LEU A 560 -0.57 24.22 10.57
N THR A 561 -1.26 23.24 9.98
CA THR A 561 -1.05 21.82 10.28
C THR A 561 -0.23 21.07 9.23
N SER A 562 -0.09 21.61 8.01
CA SER A 562 0.61 20.97 6.89
C SER A 562 2.06 21.43 6.72
N ARG A 563 2.90 20.51 6.22
CA ARG A 563 4.30 20.80 5.81
C ARG A 563 4.33 21.46 4.44
N VAL A 564 5.29 22.35 4.21
CA VAL A 564 5.65 22.85 2.88
C VAL A 564 6.69 21.91 2.29
N GLU A 565 6.25 20.98 1.45
CA GLU A 565 7.13 19.92 0.93
C GLU A 565 8.15 20.44 -0.10
N ASP A 566 7.76 21.45 -0.88
CA ASP A 566 8.55 22.04 -1.98
C ASP A 566 9.44 23.21 -1.53
N LEU A 567 9.57 23.46 -0.22
CA LEU A 567 10.43 24.50 0.32
C LEU A 567 11.90 24.23 -0.02
N THR A 568 12.58 25.21 -0.60
CA THR A 568 14.02 25.15 -0.93
C THR A 568 14.78 26.27 -0.23
N PRO A 569 15.92 25.97 0.44
CA PRO A 569 16.71 26.99 1.12
C PRO A 569 17.21 28.08 0.15
N SER A 570 16.93 29.34 0.48
CA SER A 570 17.28 30.49 -0.32
C SER A 570 18.80 30.75 -0.39
N THR A 571 19.18 31.67 -1.28
CA THR A 571 20.53 32.21 -1.35
C THR A 571 20.93 32.90 -0.04
N TRP A 572 19.99 33.57 0.64
CA TRP A 572 20.21 34.22 1.93
C TRP A 572 20.64 33.21 2.99
N PHE A 573 19.86 32.13 3.15
CA PHE A 573 20.18 31.06 4.11
C PHE A 573 21.56 30.47 3.83
N LYS A 574 21.83 30.08 2.58
CA LYS A 574 23.10 29.47 2.18
C LYS A 574 24.29 30.38 2.47
N THR A 575 24.15 31.68 2.24
CA THR A 575 25.20 32.68 2.49
C THR A 575 25.49 32.83 3.98
N LYS A 576 24.45 32.99 4.81
CA LYS A 576 24.58 33.11 6.27
C LYS A 576 25.12 31.82 6.91
N ALA A 577 24.63 30.66 6.48
CA ALA A 577 25.15 29.36 6.93
C ALA A 577 26.63 29.18 6.59
N ALA A 578 27.06 29.55 5.37
CA ALA A 578 28.47 29.47 4.97
C ALA A 578 29.35 30.46 5.74
N ALA A 579 28.86 31.67 6.02
CA ALA A 579 29.57 32.66 6.84
C ALA A 579 29.78 32.12 8.27
N TRP A 580 28.74 31.54 8.88
CA TRP A 580 28.84 30.92 10.20
C TRP A 580 29.88 29.79 10.23
N GLN A 581 29.89 28.89 9.25
CA GLN A 581 30.86 27.79 9.22
C GLN A 581 32.31 28.29 9.19
N LYS A 582 32.58 29.42 8.52
CA LYS A 582 33.92 30.04 8.53
C LYS A 582 34.29 30.58 9.91
N VAL A 583 33.37 31.30 10.55
CA VAL A 583 33.59 31.87 11.90
C VAL A 583 33.74 30.77 12.94
N LEU A 584 32.89 29.75 12.91
CA LEU A 584 32.97 28.59 13.79
C LEU A 584 34.32 27.87 13.65
N SER A 585 34.77 27.63 12.41
CA SER A 585 36.06 26.98 12.15
C SER A 585 37.23 27.82 12.65
N HIS A 586 37.14 29.14 12.53
CA HIS A 586 38.14 30.08 13.04
C HIS A 586 38.24 30.00 14.57
N TRP A 587 37.12 30.08 15.30
CA TRP A 587 37.14 29.95 16.76
C TRP A 587 37.63 28.58 17.22
N GLN A 588 37.22 27.50 16.55
CA GLN A 588 37.70 26.15 16.86
C GLN A 588 39.21 25.99 16.63
N ALA A 589 39.80 26.70 15.66
CA ALA A 589 41.25 26.70 15.41
C ALA A 589 42.03 27.52 16.46
N LYS A 590 41.43 28.59 17.02
CA LYS A 590 42.06 29.43 18.04
C LYS A 590 42.31 28.71 19.37
N VAL A 591 41.45 27.76 19.77
CA VAL A 591 41.64 26.99 21.01
C VAL A 591 42.94 26.17 21.03
N PRO A 592 43.24 25.30 20.04
CA PRO A 592 44.51 24.59 20.01
C PRO A 592 45.71 25.51 19.79
N GLU A 593 45.56 26.62 19.05
CA GLU A 593 46.61 27.65 18.93
C GLU A 593 46.97 28.25 20.29
N TYR A 594 45.96 28.66 21.06
CA TYR A 594 46.14 29.18 22.42
C TYR A 594 46.79 28.13 23.35
N LYS A 595 46.28 26.89 23.34
CA LYS A 595 46.88 25.78 24.12
C LYS A 595 48.34 25.53 23.72
N SER A 596 48.67 25.62 22.43
CA SER A 596 50.05 25.49 21.95
C SER A 596 50.95 26.64 22.43
N LYS A 597 50.43 27.88 22.44
CA LYS A 597 51.15 29.04 22.99
C LYS A 597 51.44 28.85 24.49
N LEU A 598 50.47 28.39 25.28
CA LEU A 598 50.69 28.10 26.70
C LEU A 598 51.75 27.03 26.93
N VAL A 599 51.73 25.94 26.15
CA VAL A 599 52.76 24.89 26.23
C VAL A 599 54.15 25.45 25.89
N LYS A 600 54.27 26.28 24.84
CA LYS A 600 55.53 26.94 24.49
C LYS A 600 56.02 27.91 25.58
N LYS A 601 55.11 28.69 26.19
CA LYS A 601 55.43 29.60 27.31
C LYS A 601 55.90 28.81 28.54
N ALA A 602 55.22 27.71 28.87
CA ALA A 602 55.63 26.81 29.95
C ALA A 602 56.97 26.11 29.68
N GLN A 603 57.21 25.64 28.46
CA GLN A 603 58.49 25.07 28.04
C GLN A 603 59.63 26.09 28.07
N ALA A 604 59.37 27.34 27.64
CA ALA A 604 60.33 28.43 27.72
C ALA A 604 60.65 28.80 29.17
N LYS A 605 59.65 28.86 30.05
CA LYS A 605 59.83 29.08 31.50
C LYS A 605 60.63 27.95 32.15
N GLN A 606 60.29 26.69 31.85
CA GLN A 606 61.07 25.52 32.32
C GLN A 606 62.50 25.49 31.75
N ALA A 607 62.71 25.90 30.49
CA ALA A 607 64.04 25.99 29.90
C ALA A 607 64.89 27.12 30.53
N LYS A 608 64.28 28.28 30.84
CA LYS A 608 64.90 29.36 31.61
C LYS A 608 65.24 28.89 33.03
N GLU A 609 64.33 28.21 33.72
CA GLU A 609 64.55 27.67 35.06
C GLU A 609 65.65 26.57 35.09
N ASN A 610 65.67 25.68 34.08
CA ASN A 610 66.72 24.68 33.93
C ASN A 610 68.08 25.30 33.60
N LYS A 611 68.13 26.36 32.79
CA LYS A 611 69.35 27.14 32.56
C LYS A 611 69.84 27.81 33.84
N LYS A 612 68.95 28.38 34.64
CA LYS A 612 69.28 28.97 35.96
C LYS A 612 69.84 27.91 36.91
N LYS A 613 69.19 26.75 37.03
CA LYS A 613 69.67 25.60 37.83
C LYS A 613 71.01 25.04 37.33
N MET A 614 71.25 24.98 36.01
CA MET A 614 72.55 24.58 35.45
C MET A 614 73.65 25.61 35.72
N ALA A 615 73.34 26.90 35.67
CA ALA A 615 74.28 27.98 36.00
C ALA A 615 74.64 27.94 37.50
N GLU A 616 73.65 27.78 38.38
CA GLU A 616 73.86 27.61 39.83
C GLU A 616 74.66 26.33 40.15
N ALA A 617 74.39 25.21 39.48
CA ALA A 617 75.15 23.96 39.64
C ALA A 617 76.61 24.08 39.12
N LYS A 618 76.85 24.81 38.02
CA LYS A 618 78.20 25.11 37.54
C LYS A 618 78.97 26.01 38.50
N ALA A 619 78.32 27.04 39.05
CA ALA A 619 78.92 27.90 40.07
C ALA A 619 79.25 27.12 41.36
N ALA A 620 78.39 26.19 41.78
CA ALA A 620 78.64 25.30 42.91
C ALA A 620 79.80 24.31 42.65
N ALA A 621 79.89 23.74 41.44
CA ALA A 621 80.98 22.85 41.04
C ALA A 621 82.33 23.59 40.93
N GLU A 622 82.34 24.83 40.44
CA GLU A 622 83.56 25.66 40.40
C GLU A 622 84.03 26.05 41.81
N LYS A 623 83.09 26.32 42.73
CA LYS A 623 83.39 26.58 44.15
C LYS A 623 83.96 25.33 44.85
N ALA A 624 83.40 24.15 44.58
CA ALA A 624 83.93 22.87 45.08
C ALA A 624 85.31 22.54 44.49
N LYS A 625 85.58 22.91 43.22
CA LYS A 625 86.89 22.75 42.60
C LYS A 625 87.95 23.68 43.21
N LYS A 626 87.59 24.93 43.52
CA LYS A 626 88.44 25.90 44.25
C LYS A 626 88.68 25.49 45.71
N GLU A 627 87.76 24.77 46.34
CA GLU A 627 87.96 24.18 47.69
C GLU A 627 88.82 22.91 47.66
N ALA A 628 88.75 22.11 46.58
CA ALA A 628 89.64 20.96 46.37
C ALA A 628 91.08 21.38 46.04
N GLU A 629 91.29 22.42 45.22
CA GLU A 629 92.63 22.99 44.96
C GLU A 629 93.25 23.65 46.19
N LYS A 630 92.44 24.13 47.15
CA LYS A 630 92.92 24.61 48.47
C LYS A 630 93.28 23.50 49.46
N ALA A 631 92.94 22.23 49.17
CA ALA A 631 93.31 21.08 49.99
C ALA A 631 94.58 20.37 49.51
N GLU A 632 95.02 20.58 48.26
CA GLU A 632 96.24 19.98 47.68
C GLU A 632 97.47 20.91 47.59
N ALA A 633 97.36 22.20 47.95
CA ALA A 633 98.50 23.13 48.02
C ALA A 633 98.85 23.50 49.48
N LYS A 634 99.39 22.52 50.21
CA LYS A 634 100.19 22.71 51.43
C LYS A 634 101.42 21.81 51.38
N GLU A 635 102.31 22.09 50.44
CA GLU A 635 103.74 21.85 50.62
C GLU A 635 104.52 22.87 49.77
N GLU A 636 105.51 23.45 50.43
CA GLU A 636 106.55 24.34 49.93
C GLU A 636 106.23 25.83 49.68
N GLU A 637 106.94 26.62 50.50
CA GLU A 637 107.02 28.06 50.64
C GLU A 637 107.79 28.75 49.49
N LYS A 638 107.29 29.93 49.11
CA LYS A 638 107.96 31.23 48.83
C LYS A 638 107.54 31.81 47.49
N ASP A 639 107.02 33.05 47.52
CA ASP A 639 107.61 34.12 46.72
C ASP A 639 107.09 35.52 47.08
N GLU A 640 108.01 36.47 46.95
CA GLU A 640 107.81 37.92 46.96
C GLU A 640 107.36 38.41 45.56
N ASP A 641 106.27 39.18 45.56
CA ASP A 641 106.12 40.55 45.02
C ASP A 641 106.39 40.93 43.52
N VAL A 642 105.44 41.74 43.02
CA VAL A 642 105.50 42.80 41.96
C VAL A 642 105.37 42.48 40.44
N LYS A 643 104.20 42.90 39.89
CA LYS A 643 103.84 43.73 38.67
C LYS A 643 104.49 43.44 37.28
N GLU A 644 103.91 43.73 36.10
CA GLU A 644 102.68 44.38 35.56
C GLU A 644 102.60 44.06 34.03
N GLU A 645 101.51 44.52 33.38
CA GLU A 645 101.21 44.64 31.92
C GLU A 645 100.64 43.38 31.22
N GLU A 646 99.64 43.41 30.33
CA GLU A 646 98.62 44.39 29.89
C GLU A 646 97.60 43.62 28.97
N GLU A 647 96.37 44.17 28.85
CA GLU A 647 95.34 44.04 27.80
C GLU A 647 94.41 42.78 27.60
N LYS A 648 93.11 43.06 27.84
CA LYS A 648 91.90 42.80 27.02
C LYS A 648 91.21 41.41 26.96
N ALA A 649 90.03 41.34 27.57
CA ALA A 649 88.81 40.82 26.94
C ALA A 649 87.57 41.34 27.71
N GLU A 650 86.63 41.91 26.97
CA GLU A 650 85.40 42.58 27.38
C GLU A 650 84.20 41.61 27.33
N ALA A 651 83.14 41.98 28.05
CA ALA A 651 81.74 41.56 27.92
C ALA A 651 81.33 40.15 28.43
N MET A 652 80.46 40.13 29.45
CA MET A 652 79.01 40.04 29.23
C MET A 652 78.27 40.28 30.55
N GLU A 653 77.72 41.49 30.72
CA GLU A 653 76.54 41.72 31.56
C GLU A 653 75.45 40.76 31.08
N VAL A 654 74.89 39.98 31.99
CA VAL A 654 73.58 39.37 31.74
C VAL A 654 72.56 40.42 32.14
N ASP A 655 72.10 41.11 31.11
CA ASP A 655 70.89 41.92 31.06
C ASP A 655 69.75 41.16 31.77
N GLU A 656 69.30 41.68 32.91
CA GLU A 656 67.95 41.44 33.41
C GLU A 656 67.00 42.15 32.43
N GLU A 657 66.76 41.53 31.26
CA GLU A 657 65.58 41.87 30.47
C GLU A 657 64.37 41.59 31.37
N GLU A 658 63.72 42.68 31.79
CA GLU A 658 62.44 42.71 32.47
C GLU A 658 61.53 41.60 31.93
N GLU A 659 61.03 40.75 32.84
CA GLU A 659 59.79 40.05 32.57
C GLU A 659 58.75 41.13 32.26
N GLU A 660 58.43 41.35 30.98
CA GLU A 660 57.07 41.79 30.64
C GLU A 660 56.15 40.72 31.24
N GLU A 661 55.69 40.97 32.47
CA GLU A 661 54.50 40.33 33.02
C GLU A 661 53.37 40.66 32.05
N GLU A 662 53.19 39.85 31.01
CA GLU A 662 51.94 39.82 30.26
C GLU A 662 50.84 39.59 31.31
N GLU A 663 50.08 40.64 31.63
CA GLU A 663 48.94 40.58 32.57
C GLU A 663 48.08 39.36 32.21
N GLU A 664 48.03 38.37 33.11
CA GLU A 664 47.12 37.24 32.95
C GLU A 664 45.70 37.81 32.98
N ALA A 665 44.96 37.65 31.87
CA ALA A 665 43.59 38.11 31.80
C ALA A 665 42.74 37.45 32.90
N ASP A 666 42.00 38.26 33.64
CA ASP A 666 41.00 37.80 34.63
C ASP A 666 39.83 37.14 33.92
N PHE A 667 40.01 35.87 33.55
CA PHE A 667 39.02 35.09 32.83
C PHE A 667 37.77 34.82 33.67
N GLU A 668 37.88 34.73 34.99
CA GLU A 668 36.76 34.40 35.87
C GLU A 668 35.88 35.63 36.16
N GLY A 669 36.50 36.81 36.33
CA GLY A 669 35.83 38.07 36.63
C GLY A 669 35.37 38.89 35.41
N VAL A 670 35.74 38.50 34.19
CA VAL A 670 35.36 39.23 32.97
C VAL A 670 33.85 39.28 32.74
N ASP A 671 33.33 40.48 32.45
CA ASP A 671 31.96 40.67 31.95
C ASP A 671 31.88 40.16 30.50
N ILE A 672 31.30 38.97 30.33
CA ILE A 672 31.15 38.27 29.05
C ILE A 672 30.52 39.14 27.98
N PHE A 673 29.51 39.94 28.32
CA PHE A 673 28.79 40.74 27.33
C PHE A 673 29.51 42.05 27.01
N GLY A 674 30.33 42.57 27.93
CA GLY A 674 31.20 43.74 27.75
C GLY A 674 32.46 43.51 26.91
N VAL A 675 32.83 42.25 26.61
CA VAL A 675 33.99 41.92 25.75
C VAL A 675 33.80 42.42 24.32
N GLU A 676 34.70 43.25 23.80
CA GLU A 676 34.66 43.71 22.40
C GLU A 676 35.21 42.65 21.42
N GLU A 677 36.30 41.96 21.78
CA GLU A 677 36.94 40.95 20.94
C GLU A 677 36.99 39.58 21.65
N VAL A 678 36.17 38.64 21.20
CA VAL A 678 36.06 37.31 21.84
C VAL A 678 37.28 36.40 21.63
N ASP A 679 38.13 36.73 20.66
CA ASP A 679 39.36 36.00 20.35
C ASP A 679 40.50 36.33 21.33
N ASP A 680 40.43 37.48 22.00
CA ASP A 680 41.44 37.98 22.94
C ASP A 680 40.80 38.92 23.97
N ILE A 681 40.51 38.37 25.16
CA ILE A 681 40.02 39.15 26.30
C ILE A 681 41.16 39.78 27.13
N GLY A 682 42.41 39.66 26.65
CA GLY A 682 43.62 40.06 27.35
C GLY A 682 44.68 38.94 27.33
N GLY A 683 45.95 39.31 27.14
CA GLY A 683 47.07 38.37 27.15
C GLY A 683 46.99 37.26 26.09
N GLY A 684 46.23 37.46 25.00
CA GLY A 684 46.01 36.45 23.96
C GLY A 684 45.02 35.37 24.35
N THR A 685 44.19 35.59 25.37
CA THR A 685 43.26 34.61 25.93
C THR A 685 41.90 34.67 25.24
N PRO A 686 41.44 33.62 24.53
CA PRO A 686 40.10 33.63 23.93
C PRO A 686 39.01 33.37 24.98
N LEU A 687 37.84 34.01 24.83
CA LEU A 687 36.69 33.87 25.74
C LEU A 687 36.18 32.42 25.83
N TYR A 688 36.33 31.65 24.75
CA TYR A 688 35.90 30.26 24.63
C TYR A 688 37.04 29.24 24.89
N LYS A 689 38.12 29.63 25.60
CA LYS A 689 39.27 28.73 25.86
C LYS A 689 38.89 27.41 26.55
N GLU A 690 37.83 27.43 27.36
CA GLU A 690 37.34 26.29 28.14
C GLU A 690 36.20 25.52 27.46
N PHE A 691 35.82 25.86 26.22
CA PHE A 691 34.73 25.16 25.53
C PHE A 691 35.07 23.69 25.31
N ALA A 692 34.21 22.82 25.84
CA ALA A 692 34.19 21.40 25.55
C ALA A 692 33.38 21.13 24.27
N HIS A 693 33.37 19.87 23.82
CA HIS A 693 32.62 19.48 22.62
C HIS A 693 31.12 19.79 22.75
N GLU A 694 30.58 19.61 23.94
CA GLU A 694 29.18 19.84 24.29
C GLU A 694 28.82 21.33 24.15
N ASP A 695 29.72 22.24 24.52
CA ASP A 695 29.52 23.68 24.38
C ASP A 695 29.52 24.10 22.90
N TRP A 696 30.45 23.57 22.09
CA TRP A 696 30.47 23.77 20.64
C TRP A 696 29.19 23.25 19.97
N ALA A 697 28.71 22.08 20.40
CA ALA A 697 27.50 21.46 19.88
C ALA A 697 26.24 22.27 20.22
N LEU A 698 26.16 22.80 21.45
CA LEU A 698 25.05 23.61 21.92
C LEU A 698 24.99 24.99 21.24
N MET A 699 26.15 25.65 21.10
CA MET A 699 26.26 26.92 20.37
C MET A 699 25.87 26.74 18.89
N SER A 700 26.35 25.67 18.26
CA SER A 700 26.01 25.35 16.87
C SER A 700 24.51 25.09 16.71
N LEU A 701 23.89 24.32 17.60
CA LEU A 701 22.45 24.08 17.60
C LEU A 701 21.66 25.40 17.74
N SER A 702 22.08 26.26 18.67
CA SER A 702 21.41 27.55 18.94
C SER A 702 21.43 28.47 17.71
N PHE A 703 22.58 28.57 17.05
CA PHE A 703 22.69 29.30 15.78
C PHE A 703 21.85 28.66 14.67
N GLU A 704 21.91 27.33 14.54
CA GLU A 704 21.21 26.61 13.48
C GLU A 704 19.68 26.77 13.58
N LEU A 705 19.13 26.70 14.80
CA LEU A 705 17.71 26.92 15.05
C LEU A 705 17.31 28.39 14.81
N HIS A 706 18.12 29.34 15.26
CA HIS A 706 17.93 30.78 15.01
C HIS A 706 17.89 31.08 13.50
N LEU A 707 18.91 30.66 12.76
CA LEU A 707 19.03 30.92 11.33
C LEU A 707 17.87 30.28 10.56
N MET A 708 17.48 29.06 10.93
CA MET A 708 16.37 28.36 10.30
C MET A 708 15.01 29.03 10.57
N ALA A 709 14.79 29.57 11.78
CA ALA A 709 13.56 30.28 12.12
C ALA A 709 13.35 31.52 11.22
N HIS A 710 14.41 32.28 10.96
CA HIS A 710 14.39 33.44 10.06
C HIS A 710 14.35 33.03 8.58
N ALA A 711 15.14 32.03 8.18
CA ALA A 711 15.16 31.53 6.82
C ALA A 711 13.77 31.02 6.39
N PHE A 712 13.06 30.31 7.27
CA PHE A 712 11.72 29.83 6.98
C PHE A 712 10.75 30.96 6.63
N LYS A 713 10.77 32.06 7.38
CA LYS A 713 9.90 33.23 7.10
C LYS A 713 10.18 33.81 5.71
N LYS A 714 11.45 33.86 5.29
CA LYS A 714 11.85 34.38 3.97
C LYS A 714 11.57 33.41 2.83
N ASP A 715 11.83 32.12 3.05
CA ASP A 715 11.80 31.10 1.99
C ASP A 715 10.39 30.56 1.75
N CYS A 716 9.51 30.64 2.75
CA CYS A 716 8.13 30.16 2.65
C CYS A 716 7.23 31.09 1.83
N ASP A 717 7.57 32.38 1.75
CA ASP A 717 6.85 33.43 1.00
C ASP A 717 5.31 33.34 1.12
N ASP A 718 4.81 33.03 2.32
CA ASP A 718 3.38 32.88 2.63
C ASP A 718 3.06 33.65 3.91
N PRO A 719 2.30 34.78 3.84
CA PRO A 719 2.02 35.63 5.00
C PRO A 719 1.20 34.92 6.09
N ASP A 720 0.52 33.83 5.75
CA ASP A 720 -0.23 33.02 6.72
C ASP A 720 0.67 31.99 7.46
N ARG A 721 1.91 31.75 6.98
CA ARG A 721 2.87 30.82 7.59
C ARG A 721 3.99 31.58 8.30
N LYS A 722 3.69 32.04 9.52
CA LYS A 722 4.59 32.91 10.30
C LYS A 722 5.84 32.23 10.88
N GLY A 723 5.97 30.91 10.81
CA GLY A 723 7.16 30.20 11.28
C GLY A 723 7.00 28.67 11.28
N ILE A 724 7.99 27.98 11.84
CA ILE A 724 8.04 26.51 11.90
C ILE A 724 7.26 26.01 13.12
N VAL A 725 6.21 25.22 12.90
CA VAL A 725 5.52 24.50 13.99
C VAL A 725 6.41 23.39 14.53
N LEU A 726 6.45 23.22 15.86
CA LEU A 726 7.34 22.29 16.56
C LEU A 726 7.34 20.86 15.98
N GLU A 727 6.17 20.32 15.64
CA GLU A 727 6.01 18.96 15.06
C GLU A 727 6.73 18.77 13.71
N HIS A 728 7.06 19.86 13.02
CA HIS A 728 7.73 19.85 11.72
C HIS A 728 9.19 20.28 11.81
N LEU A 729 9.72 20.51 13.03
CA LEU A 729 11.07 21.01 13.26
C LEU A 729 12.14 20.11 12.60
N ALA A 730 12.08 18.81 12.86
CA ALA A 730 13.04 17.84 12.30
C ALA A 730 12.99 17.78 10.76
N PHE A 731 11.79 17.90 10.18
CA PHE A 731 11.60 17.92 8.72
C PHE A 731 12.29 19.12 8.08
N TYR A 732 12.07 20.33 8.61
CA TYR A 732 12.69 21.54 8.08
C TYR A 732 14.19 21.58 8.37
N TYR A 733 14.64 21.10 9.53
CA TYR A 733 16.06 20.97 9.83
C TYR A 733 16.79 20.12 8.78
N GLN A 734 16.20 19.00 8.38
CA GLN A 734 16.73 18.17 7.29
C GLN A 734 16.71 18.89 5.94
N LYS A 735 15.66 19.66 5.63
CA LYS A 735 15.57 20.43 4.37
C LYS A 735 16.62 21.53 4.27
N TYR A 736 16.87 22.26 5.37
CA TYR A 736 17.82 23.36 5.41
C TYR A 736 19.27 22.88 5.47
N TYR A 737 19.57 21.92 6.34
CA TYR A 737 20.96 21.51 6.62
C TYR A 737 21.37 20.19 5.94
N GLY A 738 20.45 19.45 5.33
CA GLY A 738 20.74 18.16 4.69
C GLY A 738 21.12 17.03 5.66
N LYS A 739 20.97 17.25 6.98
CA LYS A 739 21.28 16.30 8.05
C LYS A 739 20.07 16.04 8.93
N GLN A 740 19.95 14.83 9.47
CA GLN A 740 18.87 14.50 10.41
C GLN A 740 19.13 15.14 11.78
N LEU A 741 18.06 15.62 12.41
CA LEU A 741 18.09 16.13 13.77
C LEU A 741 18.06 14.96 14.77
N ASN A 742 19.21 14.62 15.35
CA ASN A 742 19.35 13.44 16.22
C ASN A 742 19.18 13.80 17.70
N LEU A 743 17.95 13.74 18.21
CA LEU A 743 17.62 14.03 19.61
C LEU A 743 18.44 13.22 20.63
N LYS A 744 18.72 11.94 20.33
CA LYS A 744 19.52 11.07 21.22
C LYS A 744 20.94 11.58 21.41
N SER A 745 21.52 12.23 20.41
CA SER A 745 22.86 12.79 20.53
C SER A 745 22.93 13.95 21.52
N TYR A 746 21.80 14.61 21.79
CA TYR A 746 21.65 15.65 22.81
C TYR A 746 21.13 15.12 24.15
N GLY A 747 20.90 13.80 24.29
CA GLY A 747 20.43 13.18 25.52
C GLY A 747 18.96 13.45 25.85
N ILE A 748 18.13 13.76 24.84
CA ILE A 748 16.72 14.17 24.98
C ILE A 748 15.80 13.30 24.12
N GLU A 749 14.50 13.32 24.44
CA GLU A 749 13.50 12.42 23.82
C GLU A 749 12.53 13.12 22.87
N ASN A 750 12.33 14.44 23.01
CA ASN A 750 11.38 15.20 22.21
C ASN A 750 11.94 16.56 21.76
N GLU A 751 11.33 17.15 20.72
CA GLU A 751 11.77 18.39 20.10
C GLU A 751 11.60 19.62 21.03
N ALA A 752 10.66 19.58 21.98
CA ALA A 752 10.48 20.68 22.94
C ALA A 752 11.72 20.82 23.83
N GLN A 753 12.22 19.70 24.37
CA GLN A 753 13.44 19.64 25.16
C GLN A 753 14.67 20.11 24.37
N LEU A 754 14.69 19.90 23.05
CA LEU A 754 15.78 20.41 22.20
C LEU A 754 15.77 21.93 22.13
N VAL A 755 14.59 22.53 21.98
CA VAL A 755 14.46 24.00 21.95
C VAL A 755 14.77 24.58 23.33
N ASP A 756 14.41 23.89 24.42
CA ASP A 756 14.75 24.31 25.79
C ASP A 756 16.27 24.35 26.04
N LEU A 757 17.06 23.49 25.38
CA LEU A 757 18.53 23.57 25.43
C LEU A 757 19.07 24.86 24.79
N ALA A 758 18.36 25.41 23.79
CA ALA A 758 18.72 26.63 23.07
C ALA A 758 17.82 27.83 23.44
N LYS A 759 17.20 27.80 24.64
CA LYS A 759 16.17 28.76 25.08
C LYS A 759 16.62 30.23 25.07
N ASP A 760 17.93 30.45 25.19
CA ASP A 760 18.52 31.80 25.21
C ASP A 760 18.61 32.42 23.81
N CYS A 761 18.38 31.64 22.75
CA CYS A 761 18.39 32.09 21.35
C CYS A 761 17.03 31.91 20.66
N VAL A 762 16.30 30.86 21.00
CA VAL A 762 15.02 30.49 20.38
C VAL A 762 14.02 30.01 21.41
N PHE A 763 12.73 30.20 21.14
CA PHE A 763 11.66 29.71 21.99
C PHE A 763 10.47 29.25 21.16
N ILE A 764 9.56 28.50 21.79
CA ILE A 764 8.27 28.16 21.20
C ILE A 764 7.22 29.13 21.72
N ASN A 765 6.57 29.87 20.82
CA ASN A 765 5.52 30.81 21.20
C ASN A 765 4.19 30.11 21.49
N LYS A 766 3.16 30.88 21.86
CA LYS A 766 1.82 30.36 22.21
C LYS A 766 1.15 29.56 21.08
N ASP A 767 1.54 29.83 19.83
CA ASP A 767 1.03 29.16 18.64
C ASP A 767 1.83 27.89 18.28
N LYS A 768 2.72 27.43 19.17
CA LYS A 768 3.64 26.30 18.98
C LYS A 768 4.63 26.49 17.83
N VAL A 769 4.94 27.76 17.50
CA VAL A 769 5.87 28.14 16.43
C VAL A 769 7.22 28.48 17.01
N LEU A 770 8.29 28.01 16.36
CA LEU A 770 9.67 28.37 16.64
C LEU A 770 9.92 29.83 16.25
N GLU A 771 10.34 30.60 17.24
CA GLU A 771 10.68 32.01 17.10
C GLU A 771 12.06 32.28 17.70
N SER A 772 12.81 33.20 17.10
CA SER A 772 14.10 33.60 17.64
C SER A 772 13.98 34.87 18.47
N LEU A 773 14.69 34.91 19.60
CA LEU A 773 14.87 36.10 20.44
C LEU A 773 15.85 37.11 19.83
N LEU A 774 16.59 36.65 18.83
CA LEU A 774 17.71 37.35 18.20
C LEU A 774 17.29 37.87 16.82
N ASP A 775 17.71 39.09 16.47
CA ASP A 775 17.38 39.74 15.20
C ASP A 775 17.98 39.00 13.99
N GLU A 776 17.34 39.08 12.82
CA GLU A 776 17.81 38.43 11.59
C GLU A 776 19.09 39.05 11.01
N GLU A 777 19.36 40.32 11.32
CA GLU A 777 20.52 41.08 10.87
C GLU A 777 21.60 41.21 11.95
N ILE A 778 21.75 40.22 12.83
CA ILE A 778 22.89 40.22 13.76
C ILE A 778 24.20 40.27 12.97
N GLU A 779 24.85 41.44 13.01
CA GLU A 779 26.12 41.72 12.34
C GLU A 779 27.30 41.05 13.06
N TYR A 780 27.11 40.65 14.32
CA TYR A 780 28.15 40.14 15.21
C TYR A 780 27.86 38.69 15.67
N PRO A 781 28.36 37.67 14.94
CA PRO A 781 28.21 36.26 15.33
C PRO A 781 28.74 35.94 16.73
N GLN A 782 29.63 36.78 17.25
CA GLN A 782 30.22 36.69 18.58
C GLN A 782 29.18 36.61 19.71
N VAL A 783 27.95 37.11 19.51
CA VAL A 783 26.87 37.00 20.50
C VAL A 783 26.58 35.53 20.88
N PHE A 784 26.70 34.59 19.93
CA PHE A 784 26.47 33.17 20.21
C PHE A 784 27.56 32.56 21.10
N VAL A 785 28.80 33.04 20.97
CA VAL A 785 29.91 32.66 21.85
C VAL A 785 29.66 33.19 23.26
N LYS A 786 29.24 34.45 23.37
CA LYS A 786 28.91 35.09 24.66
C LYS A 786 27.78 34.36 25.39
N ILE A 787 26.68 34.06 24.69
CA ILE A 787 25.55 33.28 25.25
C ILE A 787 26.01 31.88 25.66
N ALA A 788 26.81 31.20 24.83
CA ALA A 788 27.29 29.86 25.14
C ALA A 788 28.22 29.82 26.36
N GLU A 789 29.11 30.82 26.51
CA GLU A 789 30.02 30.94 27.66
C GLU A 789 29.27 31.28 28.96
N GLU A 790 28.32 32.22 28.92
CA GLU A 790 27.45 32.51 30.08
C GLU A 790 26.69 31.26 30.52
N GLY A 791 26.08 30.55 29.56
CA GLY A 791 25.40 29.29 29.84
C GLY A 791 26.33 28.22 30.41
N ARG A 792 27.59 28.15 29.97
CA ARG A 792 28.59 27.22 30.49
C ARG A 792 28.95 27.56 31.94
N ARG A 793 29.24 28.83 32.25
CA ARG A 793 29.55 29.27 33.62
C ARG A 793 28.39 28.99 34.58
N HIS A 794 27.17 29.31 34.16
CA HIS A 794 25.98 29.01 34.95
C HIS A 794 25.79 27.50 35.19
N ARG A 795 26.01 26.65 34.18
CA ARG A 795 25.98 25.19 34.35
C ARG A 795 27.08 24.70 35.30
N ALA A 796 28.29 25.22 35.19
CA ALA A 796 29.40 24.86 36.08
C ALA A 796 29.07 25.19 37.54
N LEU A 797 28.53 26.39 37.79
CA LEU A 797 28.07 26.80 39.13
C LEU A 797 26.99 25.86 39.69
N LEU A 798 26.00 25.49 38.89
CA LEU A 798 24.95 24.55 39.31
C LEU A 798 25.52 23.17 39.66
N VAL A 799 26.48 22.68 38.86
CA VAL A 799 27.17 21.41 39.12
C VAL A 799 27.99 21.49 40.41
N ASP A 800 28.72 22.57 40.64
CA ASP A 800 29.53 22.78 41.86
C ASP A 800 28.65 22.91 43.11
N MET A 801 27.42 23.42 42.95
CA MET A 801 26.39 23.44 43.99
C MET A 801 25.69 22.07 44.20
N GLY A 802 26.07 21.03 43.45
CA GLY A 802 25.56 19.67 43.58
C GLY A 802 24.33 19.34 42.72
N ASP A 803 23.91 20.22 41.83
CA ASP A 803 22.86 19.91 40.85
C ASP A 803 23.44 19.18 39.63
N GLU A 804 23.55 17.85 39.78
CA GLU A 804 24.01 16.94 38.74
C GLU A 804 23.12 16.95 37.47
N SER A 805 21.90 17.50 37.53
CA SER A 805 21.02 17.61 36.37
C SER A 805 21.45 18.67 35.35
N ALA A 806 22.30 19.61 35.76
CA ALA A 806 22.87 20.65 34.90
C ALA A 806 23.98 20.15 33.94
N LYS A 807 24.45 18.90 34.11
CA LYS A 807 25.46 18.30 33.21
C LYS A 807 24.86 17.98 31.84
N LEU A 808 25.51 18.48 30.78
CA LEU A 808 25.13 18.16 29.41
C LEU A 808 25.39 16.69 29.09
N LYS A 809 24.41 16.01 28.51
CA LYS A 809 24.48 14.60 28.09
C LYS A 809 24.69 14.47 26.58
N ILE A 810 25.44 15.41 26.00
CA ILE A 810 25.68 15.44 24.56
C ILE A 810 26.74 14.39 24.22
N THR A 811 26.38 13.41 23.39
CA THR A 811 27.31 12.38 22.94
C THR A 811 27.89 12.76 21.58
N HIS A 812 29.14 12.37 21.30
CA HIS A 812 29.69 12.51 19.96
C HIS A 812 28.78 11.79 18.96
N ALA A 813 28.22 12.54 18.01
CA ALA A 813 27.66 11.92 16.82
C ALA A 813 28.81 11.20 16.12
N VAL A 814 28.86 9.87 16.23
CA VAL A 814 29.73 9.06 15.41
C VAL A 814 29.31 9.37 13.98
N SER A 815 30.14 10.13 13.28
CA SER A 815 29.98 10.33 11.85
C SER A 815 30.08 8.95 11.22
N SER A 816 28.92 8.33 10.95
CA SER A 816 28.82 7.26 9.97
C SER A 816 29.05 7.91 8.61
N HIS A 817 30.32 8.26 8.34
CA HIS A 817 30.80 8.19 7.00
C HIS A 817 30.53 6.75 6.57
N HIS A 818 29.54 6.57 5.71
CA HIS A 818 29.55 5.47 4.77
C HIS A 818 30.84 5.60 3.95
N LYS A 819 31.96 5.15 4.52
CA LYS A 819 33.04 4.59 3.75
C LYS A 819 32.38 3.42 3.03
N GLY A 820 32.19 3.56 1.72
CA GLY A 820 32.04 2.43 0.83
C GLY A 820 33.28 1.55 0.95
N GLY A 821 33.32 0.74 2.01
CA GLY A 821 34.26 -0.33 2.22
C GLY A 821 33.80 -1.47 1.34
N LYS A 822 34.46 -1.62 0.18
CA LYS A 822 34.51 -2.90 -0.50
C LYS A 822 35.00 -3.93 0.51
N ASP A 823 34.09 -4.80 0.91
CA ASP A 823 34.42 -6.01 1.65
C ASP A 823 35.16 -6.96 0.69
N SER A 824 36.49 -6.87 0.70
CA SER A 824 37.35 -7.88 0.11
C SER A 824 37.57 -8.97 1.16
N GLY A 825 36.78 -10.03 1.04
CA GLY A 825 36.96 -11.25 1.81
C GLY A 825 38.37 -11.81 1.69
N LYS A 826 38.86 -12.32 2.83
CA LYS A 826 40.10 -13.10 2.97
C LYS A 826 40.14 -14.24 1.94
N GLY A 827 40.96 -14.08 0.91
CA GLY A 827 41.50 -15.16 0.09
C GLY A 827 42.97 -15.37 0.43
N MET A 828 43.30 -16.58 0.90
CA MET A 828 44.67 -17.02 1.16
C MET A 828 45.58 -16.76 -0.04
N GLY A 829 46.80 -16.29 0.24
CA GLY A 829 47.81 -16.03 -0.78
C GLY A 829 48.32 -17.28 -1.46
N MET A 830 48.63 -17.15 -2.76
CA MET A 830 49.74 -17.88 -3.37
C MET A 830 50.33 -17.08 -4.54
N LYS A 831 51.62 -16.77 -4.39
CA LYS A 831 52.67 -16.35 -5.33
C LYS A 831 52.31 -16.16 -6.81
N GLY A 832 52.84 -15.06 -7.38
CA GLY A 832 53.26 -15.07 -8.78
C GLY A 832 53.47 -13.68 -9.40
N HIS A 833 54.72 -13.31 -9.64
CA HIS A 833 55.15 -12.12 -10.38
C HIS A 833 54.43 -11.92 -11.73
N SER A 834 54.07 -10.69 -12.08
CA SER A 834 54.55 -10.10 -13.34
C SER A 834 54.30 -8.58 -13.42
N LYS A 835 55.27 -7.92 -14.05
CA LYS A 835 55.44 -6.49 -14.30
C LYS A 835 54.37 -5.92 -15.24
N GLY A 836 54.10 -4.61 -15.11
CA GLY A 836 54.00 -3.76 -16.30
C GLY A 836 53.08 -2.55 -16.24
N TYR A 837 53.69 -1.37 -16.08
CA TYR A 837 53.35 -0.07 -16.70
C TYR A 837 51.93 0.53 -16.56
N GLY A 838 51.80 1.50 -15.66
CA GLY A 838 52.02 2.90 -16.04
C GLY A 838 50.89 3.69 -16.74
N LYS A 839 50.50 4.77 -16.04
CA LYS A 839 50.08 6.09 -16.52
C LYS A 839 48.57 6.32 -16.72
N GLY A 840 48.09 7.36 -16.05
CA GLY A 840 46.70 7.81 -16.08
C GLY A 840 46.48 9.11 -16.86
N ILE A 841 45.50 9.86 -16.33
CA ILE A 841 45.05 11.23 -16.63
C ILE A 841 43.76 11.29 -17.48
N MET A 842 42.77 11.94 -16.83
CA MET A 842 41.43 12.44 -17.21
C MET A 842 41.47 13.43 -18.42
N PRO A 843 40.42 14.23 -18.79
CA PRO A 843 38.99 14.32 -18.36
C PRO A 843 37.92 14.54 -19.49
N VAL A 844 36.64 14.43 -19.11
CA VAL A 844 35.45 15.27 -19.43
C VAL A 844 35.06 15.65 -20.89
N GLY A 845 33.80 15.37 -21.27
CA GLY A 845 33.00 16.24 -22.16
C GLY A 845 31.89 15.54 -22.99
N PRO A 846 30.75 16.21 -23.32
CA PRO A 846 29.42 15.57 -23.45
C PRO A 846 28.77 15.60 -24.87
N ILE A 847 27.49 15.17 -24.96
CA ILE A 847 26.52 15.22 -26.11
C ILE A 847 26.60 13.97 -27.03
N GLY A 848 25.55 13.29 -27.52
CA GLY A 848 24.08 13.41 -27.54
C GLY A 848 23.53 12.42 -28.59
N MET A 849 22.21 12.13 -28.53
CA MET A 849 21.35 11.42 -29.51
C MET A 849 21.56 9.91 -29.81
N GLY A 850 20.49 9.11 -29.68
CA GLY A 850 20.38 7.70 -30.13
C GLY A 850 19.95 7.57 -31.61
N PRO A 851 19.23 6.52 -32.04
CA PRO A 851 19.14 5.13 -31.56
C PRO A 851 19.46 4.09 -32.67
N MET A 852 20.01 2.90 -32.37
CA MET A 852 19.96 1.75 -33.30
C MET A 852 20.10 0.38 -32.63
N GLN A 853 18.98 -0.34 -32.60
CA GLN A 853 18.74 -1.75 -32.95
C GLN A 853 19.90 -2.76 -33.06
N GLN A 854 19.87 -3.78 -32.18
CA GLN A 854 20.14 -5.24 -32.35
C GLN A 854 20.43 -5.79 -30.93
N GLY A 855 19.88 -6.89 -30.41
CA GLY A 855 19.39 -8.12 -31.03
C GLY A 855 20.23 -9.29 -30.49
N MET A 856 19.63 -10.13 -29.64
CA MET A 856 20.15 -11.35 -28.96
C MET A 856 21.09 -11.12 -27.76
N GLY A 857 20.97 -11.82 -26.62
CA GLY A 857 20.09 -12.90 -26.18
C GLY A 857 20.55 -13.35 -24.79
N GLY A 858 19.62 -13.69 -23.89
CA GLY A 858 19.96 -14.19 -22.55
C GLY A 858 18.71 -14.41 -21.69
N ALA A 859 18.34 -15.68 -21.51
CA ALA A 859 17.19 -16.13 -20.74
C ALA A 859 17.32 -15.79 -19.23
N PRO A 860 16.24 -15.34 -18.55
CA PRO A 860 16.19 -15.28 -17.10
C PRO A 860 15.60 -16.56 -16.49
N MET A 861 16.34 -17.19 -15.57
CA MET A 861 15.86 -18.28 -14.71
C MET A 861 14.62 -17.85 -13.93
N GLY A 862 13.55 -18.63 -14.08
CA GLY A 862 12.35 -18.55 -13.25
C GLY A 862 12.59 -19.19 -11.88
N MET A 863 12.39 -18.40 -10.82
CA MET A 863 12.16 -18.90 -9.47
C MET A 863 10.70 -19.33 -9.35
N ALA A 864 10.50 -20.63 -9.16
CA ALA A 864 9.20 -21.24 -8.88
C ALA A 864 8.73 -20.92 -7.43
N PRO A 865 7.41 -20.83 -7.19
CA PRO A 865 6.85 -20.47 -5.89
C PRO A 865 6.96 -21.62 -4.88
N MET A 866 7.38 -21.30 -3.65
CA MET A 866 7.40 -22.20 -2.51
C MET A 866 5.98 -22.65 -2.16
N GLY A 867 5.66 -23.87 -2.56
CA GLY A 867 4.48 -24.63 -2.14
C GLY A 867 4.72 -25.28 -0.78
N ASN A 868 3.78 -25.05 0.12
CA ASN A 868 3.64 -25.58 1.47
C ASN A 868 3.60 -27.11 1.45
N MET A 869 4.58 -27.79 2.06
CA MET A 869 4.64 -29.26 2.14
C MET A 869 4.63 -29.71 3.61
N GLY A 870 3.50 -30.27 4.04
CA GLY A 870 3.27 -30.82 5.37
C GLY A 870 2.53 -32.15 5.32
N LYS A 871 3.31 -33.23 5.18
CA LYS A 871 3.12 -34.61 5.68
C LYS A 871 1.73 -35.27 5.59
N GLY A 872 1.63 -36.26 4.70
CA GLY A 872 0.74 -37.42 4.83
C GLY A 872 1.44 -38.64 4.23
N LYS A 873 1.69 -39.65 5.07
CA LYS A 873 2.16 -40.99 4.69
C LYS A 873 0.99 -41.74 4.07
N ASP A 874 1.25 -42.58 3.07
CA ASP A 874 0.66 -43.92 3.02
C ASP A 874 1.42 -44.88 2.09
N PHE A 875 1.18 -46.16 2.38
CA PHE A 875 1.99 -47.35 2.15
C PHE A 875 2.30 -47.73 0.69
N GLY A 876 3.58 -48.00 0.46
CA GLY A 876 4.15 -49.30 0.06
C GLY A 876 3.33 -50.28 -0.79
N LYS A 877 3.90 -50.63 -1.96
CA LYS A 877 3.90 -51.99 -2.52
C LYS A 877 5.05 -52.17 -3.52
N GLY A 878 5.80 -53.26 -3.36
CA GLY A 878 6.30 -54.03 -4.50
C GLY A 878 7.77 -53.87 -4.92
N TYR A 879 8.64 -54.66 -4.27
CA TYR A 879 9.72 -55.49 -4.84
C TYR A 879 10.29 -55.17 -6.24
N GLY A 880 11.63 -55.05 -6.29
CA GLY A 880 12.41 -55.14 -7.53
C GLY A 880 13.91 -54.98 -7.30
N HIS A 881 14.56 -56.05 -6.86
CA HIS A 881 15.99 -56.15 -6.58
C HIS A 881 16.82 -56.07 -7.90
N MET A 882 17.69 -55.06 -8.00
CA MET A 882 19.08 -55.15 -8.53
C MET A 882 19.32 -55.46 -10.05
N PRO A 883 20.56 -55.32 -10.57
CA PRO A 883 21.16 -54.03 -10.98
C PRO A 883 21.94 -54.19 -12.32
N PHE A 884 22.91 -53.30 -12.55
CA PHE A 884 23.98 -53.34 -13.55
C PHE A 884 23.65 -52.88 -14.97
N GLY A 885 24.12 -51.66 -15.22
CA GLY A 885 24.36 -51.19 -16.56
C GLY A 885 25.46 -51.97 -17.28
N LYS A 886 25.40 -51.89 -18.59
CA LYS A 886 26.57 -51.78 -19.46
C LYS A 886 26.27 -50.69 -20.48
N GLY A 887 27.14 -49.70 -20.50
CA GLY A 887 27.21 -48.75 -21.61
C GLY A 887 27.56 -49.47 -22.91
N GLY A 888 26.98 -48.99 -24.00
CA GLY A 888 27.28 -49.43 -25.35
C GLY A 888 26.90 -48.33 -26.33
N LYS A 889 27.91 -47.64 -26.85
CA LYS A 889 27.88 -46.51 -27.77
C LYS A 889 27.24 -46.84 -29.13
N GLY A 890 26.62 -45.82 -29.74
CA GLY A 890 26.49 -45.61 -31.19
C GLY A 890 25.48 -46.53 -31.87
N TRP A 891 24.72 -46.15 -32.89
CA TRP A 891 24.92 -45.13 -33.92
C TRP A 891 23.60 -44.97 -34.70
N LYS A 892 23.29 -43.73 -35.12
CA LYS A 892 22.51 -43.32 -36.32
C LYS A 892 21.15 -43.98 -36.62
N GLY A 893 20.11 -43.16 -36.44
CA GLY A 893 19.44 -42.50 -37.57
C GLY A 893 18.39 -43.29 -38.34
N LYS A 894 17.12 -42.99 -38.07
CA LYS A 894 16.19 -42.34 -39.00
C LYS A 894 15.06 -41.69 -38.21
#